data_AF-A0A969AX24-F1
#
_entry.id   AF-A0A969AX24-F1
#
_cell.length_a   1.000
_cell.length_b   1.000
_cell.length_c   1.000
_cell.angle_alpha   90.00
_cell.angle_beta   90.00
_cell.angle_gamma   90.00
#
_symmetry.space_group_name_H-M   'P 1'
#
loop_
_entity.id
_entity.type
_entity.pdbx_description
1 polymer ?
#
loop_
_entity_poly.entity_id
_entity_poly.type
_entity_poly.pdbx_seq_one_letter_code
_entity_poly.pdbx_strand_id
1 'polypeptide(L)'
;MAKKNIPEGLEHLLHLLKIEKVEDLLSYKRKMTGTSLTERRKQGVCWYPVNLQKTNFDSGERLLVKISRPPEHHDAHMFQSGKLVSLFSNAGSNHENSEVVNGVVNQVKEHEMLITLNGDEIPDWIYDGLLGVQLLFDEHAYREMENTVKLLIKTKDERINELKQILLAGLEAQFENRPPVSIPGLNQSQNSAIDLIRNAKDVAIVHGPPGTGKTTTLVRAIMETILEEQQILVCAPSNAAVDLFVEKLDAEGISVVRIGHPARVTQSILSNTLDARIAHHDDYKNLKMLRRRAEEFRAMGNKYKRNFGHAERQQRKMLMAEAGKMKDEAEHLEFYIVNSILSRAQVIASTLVGANNYHLKGMRFKTVFIDEAAQSLEPAAWIPIVKAERVVFAGDHFQLPPTIKSYEAAKAGLEVTLFEKAIKRNKADVMLKEQYRMNRRIMDFSAQYFYKSQLFPNEHVADWLVFPNDQAVEFIDTAGTGFFEEADPETKSSYNREEVNLVFRHFSDYMDQLGAMQLDMGQLSVGIISPYKAQVGLLQDYFDQHMESEENTIANVAINTIDSFQGQERDIIYISLVRSNERGEIGFLADTRRMNVAMTRAKKKLVVIGDSGTIGQHEFYSKFLDYVDGIGAYRSAFELTE
;
A
#
# COMPACT_ATOMS: atom_id res chain seq x y z
N MET A 1 -32.86 5.18 13.10
CA MET A 1 -32.05 4.29 12.27
C MET A 1 -32.39 2.85 12.64
N ALA A 2 -32.91 2.06 11.70
CA ALA A 2 -33.21 0.66 11.97
C ALA A 2 -31.93 -0.06 12.42
N LYS A 3 -31.99 -0.80 13.55
CA LYS A 3 -30.91 -1.69 13.97
C LYS A 3 -30.75 -2.73 12.85
N LYS A 4 -29.82 -2.50 11.91
CA LYS A 4 -29.49 -3.52 10.90
C LYS A 4 -29.02 -4.76 11.65
N ASN A 5 -29.63 -5.89 11.33
CA ASN A 5 -29.24 -7.19 11.86
C ASN A 5 -27.78 -7.46 11.44
N ILE A 6 -26.87 -7.64 12.40
CA ILE A 6 -25.42 -7.81 12.12
C ILE A 6 -25.18 -8.98 11.14
N PRO A 7 -25.76 -10.17 11.35
CA PRO A 7 -25.74 -11.26 10.37
C PRO A 7 -26.08 -10.83 8.94
N GLU A 8 -27.21 -10.15 8.71
CA GLU A 8 -27.62 -9.69 7.38
C GLU A 8 -26.62 -8.68 6.80
N GLY A 9 -26.08 -7.80 7.63
CA GLY A 9 -25.04 -6.85 7.23
C GLY A 9 -23.75 -7.55 6.77
N LEU A 10 -23.33 -8.61 7.46
CA LEU A 10 -22.15 -9.40 7.12
C LEU A 10 -22.40 -10.29 5.88
N GLU A 11 -23.61 -10.83 5.71
CA GLU A 11 -23.99 -11.56 4.50
C GLU A 11 -23.99 -10.65 3.27
N HIS A 12 -24.52 -9.44 3.42
CA HIS A 12 -24.45 -8.42 2.38
C HIS A 12 -23.00 -8.04 2.07
N LEU A 13 -22.15 -7.82 3.08
CA LEU A 13 -20.73 -7.56 2.89
C LEU A 13 -20.02 -8.69 2.13
N LEU A 14 -20.33 -9.95 2.46
CA LEU A 14 -19.80 -11.12 1.76
C LEU A 14 -20.27 -11.17 0.30
N HIS A 15 -21.50 -10.75 0.01
CA HIS A 15 -22.01 -10.64 -1.35
C HIS A 15 -21.27 -9.56 -2.15
N LEU A 16 -21.08 -8.37 -1.59
CA LEU A 16 -20.33 -7.29 -2.24
C LEU A 16 -18.88 -7.69 -2.52
N LEU A 17 -18.23 -8.37 -1.58
CA LEU A 17 -16.87 -8.88 -1.78
C LEU A 17 -16.77 -9.87 -2.95
N LYS A 18 -17.81 -10.69 -3.17
CA LYS A 18 -17.86 -11.61 -4.33
C LYS A 18 -18.03 -10.87 -5.64
N ILE A 19 -18.86 -9.82 -5.68
CA ILE A 19 -19.00 -8.96 -6.87
C ILE A 19 -17.65 -8.34 -7.21
N GLU A 20 -16.96 -7.79 -6.21
CA GLU A 20 -15.61 -7.22 -6.38
C GLU A 20 -14.60 -8.25 -6.90
N LYS A 21 -14.56 -9.45 -6.30
CA LYS A 21 -13.69 -10.55 -6.75
C LYS A 21 -13.94 -10.89 -8.22
N VAL A 22 -15.22 -10.97 -8.63
CA VAL A 22 -15.59 -11.30 -10.01
C VAL A 22 -15.16 -10.20 -10.97
N GLU A 23 -15.42 -8.93 -10.65
CA GLU A 23 -15.03 -7.81 -11.52
C GLU A 23 -13.50 -7.68 -11.65
N ASP A 24 -12.76 -7.84 -10.56
CA ASP A 24 -11.29 -7.81 -10.58
C ASP A 24 -10.73 -8.99 -11.41
N LEU A 25 -11.30 -10.20 -11.26
CA LEU A 25 -10.95 -11.34 -12.10
C LEU A 25 -11.30 -11.13 -13.57
N LEU A 26 -12.44 -10.52 -13.88
CA LEU A 26 -12.84 -10.20 -15.27
C LEU A 26 -11.95 -9.11 -15.88
N SER A 27 -11.57 -8.09 -15.09
CA SER A 27 -10.61 -7.06 -15.50
C SER A 27 -9.24 -7.68 -15.81
N TYR A 28 -8.78 -8.58 -14.94
CA TYR A 28 -7.57 -9.37 -15.18
C TYR A 28 -7.68 -10.22 -16.46
N LYS A 29 -8.79 -10.96 -16.63
CA LYS A 29 -9.03 -11.79 -17.82
C LYS A 29 -9.13 -10.96 -19.09
N ARG A 30 -9.72 -9.76 -19.09
CA ARG A 30 -9.75 -8.88 -20.28
C ARG A 30 -8.35 -8.46 -20.72
N LYS A 31 -7.41 -8.28 -19.78
CA LYS A 31 -6.02 -7.96 -20.08
C LYS A 31 -5.22 -9.16 -20.57
N MET A 32 -5.61 -10.37 -20.17
CA MET A 32 -4.85 -11.60 -20.40
C MET A 32 -5.42 -12.48 -21.52
N THR A 33 -6.72 -12.71 -21.55
CA THR A 33 -7.38 -13.64 -22.46
C THR A 33 -7.72 -12.94 -23.78
N GLY A 34 -7.25 -13.49 -24.90
CA GLY A 34 -7.50 -12.95 -26.25
C GLY A 34 -6.55 -11.83 -26.68
N THR A 35 -5.66 -11.36 -25.80
CA THR A 35 -4.61 -10.38 -26.12
C THR A 35 -3.30 -11.07 -26.51
N SER A 36 -2.63 -10.56 -27.54
CA SER A 36 -1.30 -11.03 -27.93
C SER A 36 -0.25 -10.68 -26.86
N LEU A 37 0.89 -11.39 -26.83
CA LEU A 37 1.98 -11.06 -25.90
C LEU A 37 2.48 -9.61 -26.07
N THR A 38 2.51 -9.12 -27.31
CA THR A 38 2.85 -7.72 -27.64
C THR A 38 1.87 -6.74 -27.01
N GLU A 39 0.57 -7.04 -27.05
CA GLU A 39 -0.46 -6.19 -26.45
C GLU A 39 -0.42 -6.21 -24.92
N ARG A 40 -0.18 -7.38 -24.32
CA ARG A 40 0.02 -7.49 -22.86
C ARG A 40 1.22 -6.69 -22.37
N ARG A 41 2.28 -6.58 -23.18
CA ARG A 41 3.44 -5.73 -22.87
C ARG A 41 3.10 -4.25 -22.91
N LYS A 42 2.43 -3.80 -23.97
CA LYS A 42 1.96 -2.41 -24.08
C LYS A 42 1.04 -2.00 -22.93
N GLN A 43 0.18 -2.92 -22.49
CA GLN A 43 -0.68 -2.74 -21.31
C GLN A 43 0.09 -2.78 -19.97
N GLY A 44 1.38 -3.10 -20.00
CA GLY A 44 2.26 -3.14 -18.83
C GLY A 44 2.02 -4.32 -17.87
N VAL A 45 1.30 -5.36 -18.29
CA VAL A 45 0.99 -6.54 -17.45
C VAL A 45 1.92 -7.73 -17.71
N CYS A 46 2.80 -7.63 -18.72
CA CYS A 46 3.71 -8.68 -19.14
C CYS A 46 5.07 -8.11 -19.55
N TRP A 47 6.16 -8.81 -19.22
CA TRP A 47 7.45 -8.64 -19.87
C TRP A 47 7.75 -9.88 -20.71
N TYR A 48 8.02 -9.66 -22.00
CA TYR A 48 8.33 -10.73 -22.95
C TYR A 48 9.09 -10.21 -24.20
N PRO A 49 10.03 -10.97 -24.76
CA PRO A 49 10.81 -11.99 -24.09
C PRO A 49 11.60 -11.42 -22.90
N VAL A 50 11.93 -12.29 -21.94
CA VAL A 50 12.90 -12.01 -20.88
C VAL A 50 14.01 -13.06 -20.90
N ASN A 51 15.19 -12.66 -20.47
CA ASN A 51 16.36 -13.53 -20.33
C ASN A 51 16.57 -13.88 -18.85
N LEU A 52 16.75 -15.17 -18.57
CA LEU A 52 17.18 -15.67 -17.27
C LEU A 52 18.67 -15.33 -17.06
N GLN A 53 18.99 -14.54 -16.03
CA GLN A 53 20.37 -14.14 -15.75
C GLN A 53 21.03 -15.01 -14.67
N LYS A 54 20.41 -15.08 -13.49
CA LYS A 54 21.00 -15.73 -12.32
C LYS A 54 19.91 -16.34 -11.44
N THR A 55 20.20 -17.50 -10.89
CA THR A 55 19.37 -18.16 -9.88
C THR A 55 20.15 -18.31 -8.59
N ASN A 56 19.51 -17.98 -7.47
CA ASN A 56 20.05 -18.05 -6.12
C ASN A 56 18.99 -18.64 -5.17
N PHE A 57 19.34 -18.88 -3.91
CA PHE A 57 18.37 -19.13 -2.85
C PHE A 57 18.37 -17.95 -1.88
N ASP A 58 17.20 -17.59 -1.36
CA ASP A 58 17.08 -16.59 -0.29
C ASP A 58 17.39 -17.19 1.09
N SER A 59 17.34 -16.37 2.13
CA SER A 59 17.59 -16.79 3.52
C SER A 59 16.60 -17.84 4.03
N GLY A 60 15.42 -17.96 3.41
CA GLY A 60 14.39 -18.96 3.71
C GLY A 60 14.41 -20.18 2.79
N GLU A 61 15.52 -20.40 2.05
CA GLU A 61 15.68 -21.49 1.07
C GLU A 61 14.70 -21.41 -0.12
N ARG A 62 14.11 -20.24 -0.40
CA ARG A 62 13.25 -20.06 -1.57
C ARG A 62 14.07 -19.71 -2.79
N LEU A 63 13.65 -20.21 -3.94
CA LEU A 63 14.35 -20.02 -5.21
C LEU A 63 14.17 -18.58 -5.73
N LEU A 64 15.28 -17.84 -5.80
CA LEU A 64 15.36 -16.52 -6.40
C LEU A 64 15.78 -16.63 -7.86
N VAL A 65 15.05 -15.96 -8.73
CA VAL A 65 15.29 -15.89 -10.17
C VAL A 65 15.42 -14.44 -10.59
N LYS A 66 16.59 -14.09 -11.13
CA LYS A 66 16.84 -12.79 -11.76
C LYS A 66 16.59 -12.92 -13.26
N ILE A 67 15.65 -12.14 -13.75
CA ILE A 67 15.34 -12.00 -15.18
C ILE A 67 15.65 -10.59 -15.67
N SER A 68 15.87 -10.44 -16.95
CA SER A 68 16.06 -9.14 -17.61
C SER A 68 15.28 -9.05 -18.91
N ARG A 69 14.75 -7.87 -19.22
CA ARG A 69 14.17 -7.59 -20.53
C ARG A 69 15.22 -6.95 -21.44
N PRO A 70 15.14 -7.15 -22.77
CA PRO A 70 16.04 -6.51 -23.72
C PRO A 70 16.07 -4.98 -23.58
N PRO A 71 17.22 -4.32 -23.84
CA PRO A 71 17.34 -2.87 -23.75
C PRO A 71 16.31 -2.12 -24.59
N GLU A 72 15.99 -2.61 -25.78
CA GLU A 72 15.01 -2.02 -26.69
C GLU A 72 13.56 -2.01 -26.17
N HIS A 73 13.27 -2.67 -25.03
CA HIS A 73 11.94 -2.72 -24.43
C HIS A 73 11.81 -1.73 -23.27
N HIS A 74 11.33 -0.52 -23.57
CA HIS A 74 11.04 0.53 -22.58
C HIS A 74 9.55 0.64 -22.20
N ASP A 75 8.72 -0.33 -22.58
CA ASP A 75 7.28 -0.29 -22.29
C ASP A 75 7.02 -0.06 -20.79
N ALA A 76 6.14 0.89 -20.47
CA ALA A 76 5.71 1.14 -19.09
C ALA A 76 5.04 -0.10 -18.50
N HIS A 77 5.30 -0.40 -17.23
CA HIS A 77 4.81 -1.63 -16.61
C HIS A 77 4.16 -1.42 -15.26
N MET A 78 3.36 -2.41 -14.85
CA MET A 78 2.67 -2.44 -13.57
C MET A 78 3.39 -3.32 -12.53
N PHE A 79 4.51 -3.95 -12.85
CA PHE A 79 5.29 -4.71 -11.86
C PHE A 79 5.82 -3.78 -10.76
N GLN A 80 5.77 -4.25 -9.52
CA GLN A 80 6.35 -3.59 -8.35
C GLN A 80 6.68 -4.68 -7.31
N SER A 81 7.54 -4.35 -6.35
CA SER A 81 7.85 -5.24 -5.23
C SER A 81 6.56 -5.76 -4.58
N GLY A 82 6.52 -7.08 -4.37
CA GLY A 82 5.42 -7.81 -3.78
C GLY A 82 4.29 -8.26 -4.70
N LYS A 83 4.23 -7.84 -5.96
CA LYS A 83 3.20 -8.37 -6.87
C LYS A 83 3.41 -9.86 -7.15
N LEU A 84 2.28 -10.58 -7.22
CA LEU A 84 2.27 -11.97 -7.65
C LEU A 84 2.48 -12.01 -9.16
N VAL A 85 3.34 -12.91 -9.60
CA VAL A 85 3.72 -13.08 -11.00
C VAL A 85 3.77 -14.54 -11.38
N SER A 86 3.57 -14.81 -12.66
CA SER A 86 3.71 -16.11 -13.29
C SER A 86 4.82 -16.01 -14.32
N LEU A 87 5.88 -16.78 -14.12
CA LEU A 87 6.89 -17.02 -15.13
C LEU A 87 6.38 -18.13 -16.05
N PHE A 88 6.52 -17.96 -17.35
CA PHE A 88 6.05 -18.90 -18.36
C PHE A 88 7.05 -19.03 -19.51
N SER A 89 7.01 -20.17 -20.21
CA SER A 89 7.72 -20.39 -21.47
C SER A 89 6.75 -20.52 -22.65
N ASN A 90 7.20 -20.10 -23.84
CA ASN A 90 6.48 -20.30 -25.10
C ASN A 90 6.78 -21.64 -25.80
N ALA A 91 7.66 -22.50 -25.24
CA ALA A 91 8.08 -23.76 -25.87
C ALA A 91 7.00 -24.86 -25.86
N GLY A 92 5.93 -24.70 -25.07
CA GLY A 92 4.82 -25.64 -24.99
C GLY A 92 3.95 -25.63 -26.25
N SER A 93 3.88 -26.75 -26.95
CA SER A 93 3.06 -27.00 -28.14
C SER A 93 1.56 -27.14 -27.81
N ASN A 94 0.94 -26.05 -27.36
CA ASN A 94 -0.48 -25.69 -27.46
C ASN A 94 -0.70 -24.49 -26.54
N HIS A 95 -1.35 -23.44 -27.04
CA HIS A 95 -1.62 -22.18 -26.33
C HIS A 95 -2.42 -22.32 -25.00
N GLU A 96 -2.82 -23.53 -24.60
CA GLU A 96 -3.56 -23.83 -23.38
C GLU A 96 -2.74 -24.51 -22.27
N ASN A 97 -1.54 -25.04 -22.56
CA ASN A 97 -0.64 -25.68 -21.58
C ASN A 97 0.77 -25.07 -21.63
N SER A 98 0.88 -23.74 -21.52
CA SER A 98 2.17 -23.13 -21.19
C SER A 98 2.58 -23.59 -19.79
N GLU A 99 3.77 -24.18 -19.66
CA GLU A 99 4.30 -24.51 -18.34
C GLU A 99 4.60 -23.22 -17.59
N VAL A 100 4.06 -23.12 -16.37
CA VAL A 100 4.11 -21.90 -15.56
C VAL A 100 4.60 -22.19 -14.16
N VAL A 101 5.33 -21.23 -13.58
CA VAL A 101 5.69 -21.22 -12.17
C VAL A 101 5.33 -19.87 -11.57
N ASN A 102 4.65 -19.90 -10.43
CA ASN A 102 4.21 -18.71 -9.75
C ASN A 102 5.31 -18.21 -8.80
N GLY A 103 5.35 -16.91 -8.59
CA GLY A 103 6.29 -16.27 -7.70
C GLY A 103 5.84 -14.89 -7.26
N VAL A 104 6.72 -14.23 -6.52
CA VAL A 104 6.53 -12.88 -5.98
C VAL A 104 7.69 -12.01 -6.45
N VAL A 105 7.40 -10.83 -6.97
CA VAL A 105 8.45 -9.85 -7.32
C VAL A 105 9.13 -9.35 -6.05
N ASN A 106 10.45 -9.44 -5.98
CA ASN A 106 11.25 -8.85 -4.90
C ASN A 106 11.60 -7.41 -5.23
N GLN A 107 12.15 -7.21 -6.41
CA GLN A 107 12.60 -5.93 -6.90
C GLN A 107 12.38 -5.86 -8.40
N VAL A 108 12.00 -4.69 -8.87
CA VAL A 108 11.97 -4.37 -10.29
C VAL A 108 12.76 -3.09 -10.50
N LYS A 109 13.65 -3.12 -11.49
CA LYS A 109 14.37 -1.98 -12.05
C LYS A 109 13.92 -1.82 -13.51
N GLU A 110 14.43 -0.81 -14.20
CA GLU A 110 14.04 -0.54 -15.59
C GLU A 110 14.21 -1.76 -16.51
N HIS A 111 15.33 -2.49 -16.44
CA HIS A 111 15.59 -3.65 -17.31
C HIS A 111 15.69 -4.99 -16.58
N GLU A 112 15.58 -5.00 -15.25
CA GLU A 112 15.83 -6.19 -14.44
C GLU A 112 14.72 -6.42 -13.42
N MET A 113 14.37 -7.68 -13.21
CA MET A 113 13.42 -8.08 -12.18
C MET A 113 13.96 -9.28 -11.40
N LEU A 114 13.86 -9.21 -10.09
CA LEU A 114 14.18 -10.30 -9.18
C LEU A 114 12.87 -10.88 -8.64
N ILE A 115 12.69 -12.19 -8.77
CA ILE A 115 11.46 -12.90 -8.41
C ILE A 115 11.81 -14.04 -7.46
N THR A 116 11.08 -14.20 -6.37
CA THR A 116 11.09 -15.44 -5.59
C THR A 116 10.03 -16.38 -6.12
N LEU A 117 10.41 -17.56 -6.59
CA LEU A 117 9.48 -18.59 -7.05
C LEU A 117 8.91 -19.36 -5.87
N ASN A 118 7.67 -19.83 -6.02
CA ASN A 118 7.00 -20.66 -5.01
C ASN A 118 7.44 -22.14 -5.04
N GLY A 119 8.33 -22.52 -5.97
CA GLY A 119 8.87 -23.87 -6.09
C GLY A 119 10.26 -23.99 -5.48
N ASP A 120 10.58 -25.19 -4.99
CA ASP A 120 11.87 -25.50 -4.35
C ASP A 120 12.98 -25.79 -5.39
N GLU A 121 12.60 -26.07 -6.64
CA GLU A 121 13.50 -26.36 -7.75
C GLU A 121 13.18 -25.48 -8.97
N ILE A 122 14.20 -25.20 -9.77
CA ILE A 122 14.05 -24.51 -11.05
C ILE A 122 13.34 -25.50 -11.99
N PRO A 123 12.20 -25.13 -12.59
CA PRO A 123 11.56 -26.01 -13.54
C PRO A 123 12.44 -26.23 -14.77
N ASP A 124 12.57 -27.48 -15.23
CA ASP A 124 13.43 -27.85 -16.38
C ASP A 124 13.13 -27.02 -17.64
N TRP A 125 11.85 -26.72 -17.86
CA TRP A 125 11.34 -25.95 -19.00
C TRP A 125 11.74 -24.49 -19.02
N ILE A 126 12.31 -23.95 -17.94
CA ILE A 126 12.72 -22.54 -17.89
C ILE A 126 13.80 -22.23 -18.95
N TYR A 127 14.52 -23.25 -19.42
CA TYR A 127 15.54 -23.13 -20.46
C TYR A 127 14.98 -23.39 -21.86
N ASP A 128 13.72 -23.80 -21.96
CA ASP A 128 13.08 -24.12 -23.22
C ASP A 128 12.39 -22.86 -23.76
N GLY A 129 12.71 -22.45 -24.99
CA GLY A 129 12.05 -21.35 -25.68
C GLY A 129 12.32 -19.95 -25.10
N LEU A 130 11.42 -19.01 -25.40
CA LEU A 130 11.43 -17.65 -24.89
C LEU A 130 10.60 -17.56 -23.62
N LEU A 131 11.19 -17.02 -22.57
CA LEU A 131 10.52 -16.78 -21.30
C LEU A 131 9.72 -15.48 -21.34
N GLY A 132 8.65 -15.46 -20.56
CA GLY A 132 7.93 -14.26 -20.19
C GLY A 132 7.55 -14.27 -18.72
N VAL A 133 7.33 -13.09 -18.16
CA VAL A 133 6.71 -12.93 -16.84
C VAL A 133 5.45 -12.10 -16.99
N GLN A 134 4.39 -12.50 -16.30
CA GLN A 134 3.12 -11.79 -16.31
C GLN A 134 2.54 -11.65 -14.90
N LEU A 135 1.76 -10.60 -14.66
CA LEU A 135 1.07 -10.43 -13.38
C LEU A 135 0.07 -11.56 -13.13
N LEU A 136 -0.14 -11.92 -11.86
CA LEU A 136 -1.17 -12.86 -11.42
C LEU A 136 -2.28 -12.16 -10.64
N PHE A 137 -3.48 -12.74 -10.72
CA PHE A 137 -4.61 -12.39 -9.88
C PHE A 137 -4.42 -12.95 -8.46
N ASP A 138 -4.57 -12.10 -7.44
CA ASP A 138 -4.43 -12.49 -6.03
C ASP A 138 -5.74 -13.08 -5.47
N GLU A 139 -6.01 -14.34 -5.80
CA GLU A 139 -7.18 -15.05 -5.26
C GLU A 139 -7.08 -15.29 -3.74
N HIS A 140 -5.86 -15.36 -3.20
CA HIS A 140 -5.63 -15.67 -1.80
C HIS A 140 -6.22 -14.59 -0.89
N ALA A 141 -5.97 -13.31 -1.18
CA ALA A 141 -6.51 -12.21 -0.37
C ALA A 141 -8.05 -12.25 -0.26
N TYR A 142 -8.75 -12.48 -1.38
CA TYR A 142 -10.21 -12.64 -1.37
C TYR A 142 -10.67 -13.84 -0.55
N ARG A 143 -9.99 -14.98 -0.66
CA ARG A 143 -10.32 -16.18 0.11
C ARG A 143 -10.21 -15.95 1.62
N GLU A 144 -9.15 -15.28 2.07
CA GLU A 144 -8.95 -14.98 3.50
C GLU A 144 -10.02 -14.01 4.03
N MET A 145 -10.35 -12.98 3.25
CA MET A 145 -11.45 -12.06 3.57
C MET A 145 -12.80 -12.80 3.65
N GLU A 146 -13.12 -13.63 2.66
CA GLU A 146 -14.37 -14.41 2.66
C GLU A 146 -14.46 -15.37 3.86
N ASN A 147 -13.36 -16.08 4.17
CA ASN A 147 -13.31 -17.02 5.28
C ASN A 147 -13.52 -16.30 6.61
N THR A 148 -12.93 -15.12 6.76
CA THR A 148 -13.09 -14.27 7.95
C THR A 148 -14.53 -13.81 8.10
N VAL A 149 -15.16 -13.30 7.05
CA VAL A 149 -16.57 -12.89 7.12
C VAL A 149 -17.49 -14.08 7.43
N LYS A 150 -17.24 -15.25 6.84
CA LYS A 150 -17.97 -16.50 7.16
C LYS A 150 -17.79 -16.90 8.63
N LEU A 151 -16.59 -16.73 9.18
CA LEU A 151 -16.31 -16.95 10.61
C LEU A 151 -17.12 -15.97 11.47
N LEU A 152 -17.13 -14.67 11.14
CA LEU A 152 -17.88 -13.66 11.88
C LEU A 152 -19.38 -13.94 11.92
N ILE A 153 -19.95 -14.46 10.84
CA ILE A 153 -21.37 -14.84 10.77
C ILE A 153 -21.68 -16.00 11.72
N LYS A 154 -20.78 -17.00 11.80
CA LYS A 154 -21.02 -18.28 12.49
C LYS A 154 -20.45 -18.36 13.91
N THR A 155 -19.57 -17.44 14.29
CA THR A 155 -18.80 -17.54 15.53
C THR A 155 -19.70 -17.50 16.77
N LYS A 156 -19.33 -18.33 17.76
CA LYS A 156 -19.91 -18.33 19.11
C LYS A 156 -18.99 -17.64 20.13
N ASP A 157 -17.85 -17.12 19.68
CA ASP A 157 -16.91 -16.40 20.52
C ASP A 157 -17.57 -15.11 21.03
N GLU A 158 -17.75 -15.01 22.36
CA GLU A 158 -18.43 -13.89 23.01
C GLU A 158 -17.72 -12.57 22.75
N ARG A 159 -16.38 -12.59 22.77
CA ARG A 159 -15.60 -11.36 22.59
C ARG A 159 -15.69 -10.84 21.17
N ILE A 160 -15.61 -11.72 20.18
CA ILE A 160 -15.81 -11.32 18.77
C ILE A 160 -17.24 -10.78 18.57
N ASN A 161 -18.24 -11.38 19.23
CA ASN A 161 -19.61 -10.89 19.17
C ASN A 161 -19.77 -9.50 19.80
N GLU A 162 -19.13 -9.24 20.92
CA GLU A 162 -19.11 -7.92 21.56
C GLU A 162 -18.45 -6.85 20.67
N LEU A 163 -17.26 -7.14 20.11
CA LEU A 163 -16.59 -6.25 19.18
C LEU A 163 -17.44 -5.96 17.93
N LYS A 164 -18.19 -6.94 17.40
CA LYS A 164 -19.17 -6.70 16.32
C LYS A 164 -20.27 -5.74 16.74
N GLN A 165 -20.80 -5.85 17.96
CA GLN A 165 -21.83 -4.94 18.46
C GLN A 165 -21.30 -3.50 18.58
N ILE A 166 -20.05 -3.35 19.01
CA ILE A 166 -19.38 -2.04 19.15
C ILE A 166 -19.08 -1.40 17.79
N LEU A 167 -18.52 -2.17 16.86
CA LEU A 167 -18.03 -1.65 15.57
C LEU A 167 -19.15 -1.52 14.51
N LEU A 168 -20.12 -2.43 14.52
CA LEU A 168 -21.14 -2.54 13.46
C LEU A 168 -22.54 -2.10 13.88
N ALA A 169 -22.87 -2.16 15.17
CA ALA A 169 -24.19 -1.84 15.69
C ALA A 169 -24.17 -0.54 16.50
N GLY A 170 -24.52 -0.60 17.79
CA GLY A 170 -24.67 0.58 18.63
C GLY A 170 -24.34 0.35 20.10
N LEU A 171 -23.52 -0.66 20.40
CA LEU A 171 -22.93 -0.78 21.73
C LEU A 171 -21.77 0.22 21.83
N GLU A 172 -21.70 1.00 22.90
CA GLU A 172 -20.60 1.95 23.09
C GLU A 172 -19.36 1.22 23.62
N ALA A 173 -18.17 1.63 23.16
CA ALA A 173 -16.90 1.16 23.70
C ALA A 173 -16.73 1.61 25.16
N GLN A 174 -16.14 0.74 25.99
CA GLN A 174 -15.87 1.02 27.39
C GLN A 174 -14.45 1.54 27.61
N PHE A 175 -14.32 2.36 28.65
CA PHE A 175 -13.07 3.00 29.05
C PHE A 175 -12.83 2.82 30.54
N GLU A 176 -11.56 2.70 30.90
CA GLU A 176 -11.06 2.86 32.26
C GLU A 176 -10.86 4.34 32.58
N ASN A 177 -10.70 4.63 33.87
CA ASN A 177 -10.39 5.97 34.34
C ASN A 177 -9.01 5.96 34.99
N ARG A 178 -7.97 6.04 34.15
CA ARG A 178 -6.57 6.10 34.56
C ARG A 178 -6.09 7.55 34.58
N PRO A 179 -5.09 7.89 35.41
CA PRO A 179 -4.48 9.20 35.37
C PRO A 179 -3.86 9.46 33.98
N PRO A 180 -3.99 10.70 33.46
CA PRO A 180 -3.42 11.07 32.17
C PRO A 180 -1.90 10.99 32.22
N VAL A 181 -1.30 10.60 31.09
CA VAL A 181 0.15 10.58 30.90
C VAL A 181 0.56 11.73 30.00
N SER A 182 1.70 12.33 30.32
CA SER A 182 2.35 13.32 29.48
C SER A 182 3.70 12.77 29.05
N ILE A 183 3.78 12.32 27.80
CA ILE A 183 5.02 11.87 27.19
C ILE A 183 5.78 13.10 26.68
N PRO A 184 7.02 13.30 27.11
CA PRO A 184 7.87 14.39 26.61
C PRO A 184 8.04 14.33 25.09
N GLY A 185 7.98 15.50 24.44
CA GLY A 185 8.14 15.62 22.99
C GLY A 185 6.88 15.37 22.17
N LEU A 186 5.75 15.00 22.79
CA LEU A 186 4.44 14.93 22.13
C LEU A 186 3.58 16.15 22.49
N ASN A 187 2.78 16.62 21.53
CA ASN A 187 1.82 17.69 21.78
C ASN A 187 0.57 17.21 22.55
N GLN A 188 -0.32 18.13 22.93
CA GLN A 188 -1.51 17.81 23.73
C GLN A 188 -2.46 16.84 23.03
N SER A 189 -2.67 16.98 21.71
CA SER A 189 -3.58 16.11 20.95
C SER A 189 -3.03 14.69 20.83
N GLN A 190 -1.71 14.54 20.70
CA GLN A 190 -1.02 13.25 20.69
C GLN A 190 -1.05 12.58 22.06
N ASN A 191 -0.82 13.31 23.15
CA ASN A 191 -0.96 12.78 24.51
C ASN A 191 -2.41 12.35 24.80
N SER A 192 -3.40 13.12 24.36
CA SER A 192 -4.82 12.75 24.47
C SER A 192 -5.14 11.45 23.71
N ALA A 193 -4.47 11.22 22.58
CA ALA A 193 -4.59 9.98 21.83
C ALA A 193 -4.01 8.77 22.57
N ILE A 194 -2.87 8.94 23.23
CA ILE A 194 -2.26 7.91 24.06
C ILE A 194 -3.14 7.61 25.27
N ASP A 195 -3.70 8.64 25.92
CA ASP A 195 -4.62 8.46 27.05
C ASP A 195 -5.90 7.73 26.63
N LEU A 196 -6.46 8.05 25.46
CA LEU A 196 -7.61 7.30 24.91
C LEU A 196 -7.26 5.82 24.71
N ILE A 197 -6.10 5.53 24.11
CA ILE A 197 -5.64 4.15 23.88
C ILE A 197 -5.42 3.42 25.19
N ARG A 198 -4.77 4.04 26.18
CA ARG A 198 -4.51 3.43 27.49
C ARG A 198 -5.80 3.12 28.25
N ASN A 199 -6.80 4.00 28.15
CA ASN A 199 -8.07 3.82 28.84
C ASN A 199 -9.05 2.89 28.10
N ALA A 200 -8.94 2.72 26.79
CA ALA A 200 -9.88 1.89 26.04
C ALA A 200 -9.82 0.42 26.49
N LYS A 201 -10.97 -0.17 26.80
CA LYS A 201 -11.10 -1.62 27.01
C LYS A 201 -11.39 -2.36 25.71
N ASP A 202 -12.11 -1.71 24.80
CA ASP A 202 -12.61 -2.35 23.58
C ASP A 202 -12.02 -1.79 22.30
N VAL A 203 -12.22 -0.49 22.10
CA VAL A 203 -11.88 0.19 20.85
C VAL A 203 -11.35 1.58 21.18
N ALA A 204 -10.22 1.95 20.56
CA ALA A 204 -9.75 3.32 20.48
C ALA A 204 -9.53 3.68 19.01
N ILE A 205 -9.81 4.92 18.63
CA ILE A 205 -9.68 5.40 17.26
C ILE A 205 -8.86 6.70 17.25
N VAL A 206 -7.73 6.68 16.58
CA VAL A 206 -6.89 7.86 16.35
C VAL A 206 -7.15 8.38 14.93
N HIS A 207 -7.85 9.50 14.83
CA HIS A 207 -7.99 10.22 13.56
C HIS A 207 -6.75 11.09 13.35
N GLY A 208 -5.91 10.71 12.38
CA GLY A 208 -4.65 11.39 12.09
C GLY A 208 -4.66 12.09 10.72
N PRO A 209 -5.06 13.36 10.65
CA PRO A 209 -4.94 14.19 9.45
C PRO A 209 -3.50 14.29 8.91
N PRO A 210 -3.31 14.79 7.67
CA PRO A 210 -1.99 14.93 7.05
C PRO A 210 -1.02 15.74 7.91
N GLY A 211 0.22 15.25 8.05
CA GLY A 211 1.29 15.96 8.75
C GLY A 211 1.20 15.96 10.28
N THR A 212 0.21 15.31 10.90
CA THR A 212 -0.03 15.37 12.37
C THR A 212 0.83 14.44 13.23
N GLY A 213 1.73 13.66 12.60
CA GLY A 213 2.58 12.71 13.33
C GLY A 213 1.85 11.45 13.82
N LYS A 214 0.82 10.98 13.09
CA LYS A 214 0.06 9.75 13.39
C LYS A 214 0.96 8.55 13.72
N THR A 215 1.90 8.21 12.84
CA THR A 215 2.82 7.08 13.05
C THR A 215 3.68 7.29 14.30
N THR A 216 4.20 8.49 14.53
CA THR A 216 4.98 8.81 15.75
C THR A 216 4.15 8.62 17.02
N THR A 217 2.88 9.07 16.99
CA THR A 217 1.93 8.90 18.10
C THR A 217 1.66 7.42 18.37
N LEU A 218 1.45 6.62 17.32
CA LEU A 218 1.19 5.18 17.46
C LEU A 218 2.40 4.40 17.93
N VAL A 219 3.61 4.74 17.49
CA VAL A 219 4.85 4.14 18.01
C VAL A 219 4.96 4.37 19.52
N ARG A 220 4.72 5.59 19.99
CA ARG A 220 4.72 5.89 21.44
C ARG A 220 3.58 5.19 22.17
N ALA A 221 2.38 5.11 21.58
CA ALA A 221 1.26 4.37 22.17
C ALA A 221 1.53 2.86 22.28
N ILE A 222 2.21 2.28 21.27
CA ILE A 222 2.66 0.88 21.27
C ILE A 222 3.67 0.68 22.42
N MET A 223 4.67 1.55 22.54
CA MET A 223 5.66 1.48 23.62
C MET A 223 5.00 1.52 25.01
N GLU A 224 4.03 2.41 25.23
CA GLU A 224 3.26 2.44 26.49
C GLU A 224 2.44 1.17 26.70
N THR A 225 1.86 0.61 25.63
CA THR A 225 1.04 -0.61 25.73
C THR A 225 1.89 -1.83 26.08
N ILE A 226 3.10 -1.96 25.53
CA ILE A 226 3.99 -3.10 25.80
C ILE A 226 4.62 -3.08 27.20
N LEU A 227 4.51 -1.97 27.95
CA LEU A 227 4.87 -1.93 29.37
C LEU A 227 3.90 -2.76 30.23
N GLU A 228 2.64 -2.86 29.79
CA GLU A 228 1.59 -3.62 30.49
C GLU A 228 1.28 -4.95 29.81
N GLU A 229 1.52 -5.06 28.50
CA GLU A 229 1.19 -6.21 27.67
C GLU A 229 2.47 -6.84 27.10
N GLN A 230 2.69 -8.13 27.36
CA GLN A 230 3.93 -8.79 26.93
C GLN A 230 4.11 -8.85 25.40
N GLN A 231 2.98 -8.86 24.66
CA GLN A 231 2.99 -8.99 23.21
C GLN A 231 1.76 -8.36 22.57
N ILE A 232 1.96 -7.64 21.47
CA ILE A 232 0.89 -7.07 20.66
C ILE A 232 1.04 -7.42 19.17
N LEU A 233 -0.06 -7.26 18.43
CA LEU A 233 -0.07 -7.37 16.96
C LEU A 233 -0.31 -6.00 16.34
N VAL A 234 0.55 -5.61 15.40
CA VAL A 234 0.44 -4.38 14.62
C VAL A 234 0.19 -4.73 13.16
N CYS A 235 -0.83 -4.14 12.56
CA CYS A 235 -1.22 -4.40 11.18
C CYS A 235 -1.44 -3.11 10.38
N ALA A 236 -1.26 -3.22 9.07
CA ALA A 236 -1.63 -2.18 8.11
C ALA A 236 -2.04 -2.81 6.76
N PRO A 237 -2.79 -2.11 5.90
CA PRO A 237 -3.19 -2.65 4.59
C PRO A 237 -2.02 -2.79 3.60
N SER A 238 -0.99 -1.94 3.69
CA SER A 238 0.15 -1.93 2.76
C SER A 238 1.45 -2.41 3.43
N ASN A 239 2.36 -3.04 2.67
CA ASN A 239 3.66 -3.46 3.21
C ASN A 239 4.48 -2.26 3.68
N ALA A 240 4.51 -1.17 2.91
CA ALA A 240 5.26 0.05 3.26
C ALA A 240 4.84 0.62 4.63
N ALA A 241 3.54 0.61 4.96
CA ALA A 241 3.08 1.07 6.26
C ALA A 241 3.55 0.14 7.40
N VAL A 242 3.50 -1.19 7.20
CA VAL A 242 4.02 -2.15 8.19
C VAL A 242 5.52 -1.97 8.39
N ASP A 243 6.25 -1.84 7.29
CA ASP A 243 7.70 -1.73 7.28
C ASP A 243 8.18 -0.48 8.01
N LEU A 244 7.47 0.65 7.85
CA LEU A 244 7.71 1.88 8.61
C LEU A 244 7.56 1.69 10.13
N PHE A 245 6.57 0.90 10.58
CA PHE A 245 6.45 0.58 12.01
C PHE A 245 7.60 -0.29 12.50
N VAL A 246 7.98 -1.30 11.72
CA VAL A 246 9.10 -2.19 12.07
C VAL A 246 10.37 -1.37 12.24
N GLU A 247 10.67 -0.48 11.28
CA GLU A 247 11.84 0.39 11.33
C GLU A 247 11.83 1.30 12.57
N LYS A 248 10.71 2.00 12.83
CA LYS A 248 10.62 2.92 13.98
C LYS A 248 10.66 2.22 15.33
N LEU A 249 10.07 1.03 15.45
CA LEU A 249 10.06 0.28 16.70
C LEU A 249 11.43 -0.39 16.96
N ASP A 250 12.07 -0.91 15.91
CA ASP A 250 13.42 -1.48 15.99
C ASP A 250 14.45 -0.41 16.40
N ALA A 251 14.32 0.81 15.86
CA ALA A 251 15.14 1.96 16.24
C ALA A 251 15.00 2.36 17.72
N GLU A 252 13.84 2.10 18.34
CA GLU A 252 13.59 2.30 19.77
C GLU A 252 13.99 1.06 20.61
N GLY A 253 14.61 0.05 20.00
CA GLY A 253 15.11 -1.16 20.66
C GLY A 253 14.04 -2.20 20.99
N ILE A 254 12.83 -2.10 20.41
CA ILE A 254 11.73 -3.03 20.65
C ILE A 254 11.92 -4.30 19.83
N SER A 255 11.71 -5.48 20.45
CA SER A 255 11.79 -6.76 19.74
C SER A 255 10.60 -6.94 18.79
N VAL A 256 10.78 -6.58 17.51
CA VAL A 256 9.76 -6.68 16.47
C VAL A 256 10.03 -7.82 15.49
N VAL A 257 9.00 -8.63 15.22
CA VAL A 257 9.02 -9.66 14.16
C VAL A 257 8.07 -9.27 13.04
N ARG A 258 8.60 -9.15 11.83
CA ARG A 258 7.86 -8.87 10.60
C ARG A 258 7.41 -10.16 9.92
N ILE A 259 6.10 -10.36 9.84
CA ILE A 259 5.45 -11.50 9.17
C ILE A 259 5.05 -11.10 7.76
N GLY A 260 5.65 -11.74 6.76
CA GLY A 260 5.37 -11.48 5.35
C GLY A 260 6.53 -11.98 4.49
N HIS A 261 6.34 -11.97 3.17
CA HIS A 261 7.39 -12.43 2.26
C HIS A 261 8.57 -11.43 2.26
N PRO A 262 9.84 -11.85 2.48
CA PRO A 262 11.01 -10.98 2.57
C PRO A 262 11.21 -10.12 1.32
N ALA A 263 10.84 -10.65 0.14
CA ALA A 263 10.70 -9.92 -1.11
C ALA A 263 9.95 -8.57 -1.02
N ARG A 264 9.05 -8.41 -0.04
CA ARG A 264 8.15 -7.27 0.13
C ARG A 264 8.64 -6.27 1.17
N VAL A 265 9.90 -6.39 1.58
CA VAL A 265 10.46 -5.77 2.79
C VAL A 265 11.72 -5.00 2.41
N THR A 266 11.94 -3.82 3.02
CA THR A 266 13.15 -3.02 2.81
C THR A 266 14.39 -3.72 3.39
N GLN A 267 15.58 -3.42 2.86
CA GLN A 267 16.83 -4.07 3.33
C GLN A 267 17.12 -3.79 4.81
N SER A 268 16.76 -2.60 5.31
CA SER A 268 17.00 -2.18 6.69
C SER A 268 16.29 -3.06 7.72
N ILE A 269 15.13 -3.62 7.38
CA ILE A 269 14.32 -4.42 8.30
C ILE A 269 14.31 -5.91 7.95
N LEU A 270 15.14 -6.34 6.99
CA LEU A 270 15.18 -7.74 6.54
C LEU A 270 15.54 -8.69 7.70
N SER A 271 16.43 -8.27 8.60
CA SER A 271 16.77 -8.97 9.85
C SER A 271 15.58 -9.13 10.81
N ASN A 272 14.57 -8.27 10.72
CA ASN A 272 13.35 -8.36 11.54
C ASN A 272 12.32 -9.33 10.95
N THR A 273 12.49 -9.81 9.72
CA THR A 273 11.58 -10.79 9.13
C THR A 273 11.66 -12.13 9.84
N LEU A 274 10.52 -12.83 9.92
CA LEU A 274 10.49 -14.18 10.50
C LEU A 274 11.46 -15.12 9.78
N ASP A 275 11.50 -15.09 8.45
CA ASP A 275 12.38 -15.93 7.63
C ASP A 275 13.87 -15.68 7.98
N ALA A 276 14.29 -14.42 8.12
CA ALA A 276 15.67 -14.11 8.54
C ALA A 276 15.95 -14.56 9.98
N ARG A 277 15.02 -14.37 10.91
CA ARG A 277 15.19 -14.83 12.30
C ARG A 277 15.28 -16.35 12.41
N ILE A 278 14.55 -17.10 11.59
CA ILE A 278 14.69 -18.56 11.48
C ILE A 278 16.10 -18.90 10.99
N ALA A 279 16.57 -18.24 9.92
CA ALA A 279 17.89 -18.48 9.36
C ALA A 279 19.05 -18.19 10.34
N HIS A 280 18.84 -17.26 11.27
CA HIS A 280 19.81 -16.90 12.32
C HIS A 280 19.65 -17.70 13.63
N HIS A 281 18.66 -18.59 13.74
CA HIS A 281 18.44 -19.39 14.95
C HIS A 281 19.51 -20.49 15.09
N ASP A 282 19.94 -20.77 16.32
CA ASP A 282 21.01 -21.74 16.60
C ASP A 282 20.72 -23.15 16.02
N ASP A 283 19.48 -23.60 16.16
CA ASP A 283 19.00 -24.88 15.62
C ASP A 283 18.75 -24.91 14.11
N TYR A 284 18.91 -23.80 13.38
CA TYR A 284 18.64 -23.74 11.94
C TYR A 284 19.52 -24.71 11.14
N LYS A 285 20.79 -24.89 11.57
CA LYS A 285 21.70 -25.86 10.94
C LYS A 285 21.17 -27.29 11.03
N ASN A 286 20.55 -27.64 12.16
CA ASN A 286 19.94 -28.96 12.37
C ASN A 286 18.69 -29.11 11.50
N LEU A 287 17.86 -28.08 11.42
CA LEU A 287 16.68 -28.05 10.54
C LEU A 287 17.08 -28.29 9.07
N LYS A 288 18.07 -27.55 8.59
CA LYS A 288 18.60 -27.70 7.23
C LYS A 288 19.16 -29.10 6.98
N MET A 289 19.85 -29.69 7.96
CA MET A 289 20.36 -31.05 7.86
C MET A 289 19.23 -32.09 7.75
N LEU A 290 18.16 -31.95 8.55
CA LEU A 290 17.01 -32.85 8.53
C LEU A 290 16.26 -32.77 7.18
N ARG A 291 16.00 -31.55 6.69
CA ARG A 291 15.36 -31.34 5.37
C ARG A 291 16.16 -31.99 4.24
N ARG A 292 17.47 -31.73 4.20
CA ARG A 292 18.37 -32.32 3.20
C ARG A 292 18.37 -33.86 3.25
N ARG A 293 18.42 -34.46 4.45
CA ARG A 293 18.36 -35.93 4.60
C ARG A 293 17.02 -36.49 4.12
N ALA A 294 15.91 -35.82 4.43
CA ALA A 294 14.59 -36.23 3.96
C ALA A 294 14.53 -36.25 2.42
N GLU A 295 15.06 -35.21 1.76
CA GLU A 295 15.16 -35.13 0.30
C GLU A 295 16.07 -36.22 -0.29
N GLU A 296 17.25 -36.45 0.29
CA GLU A 296 18.17 -37.50 -0.16
C GLU A 296 17.50 -38.89 -0.12
N PHE A 297 16.84 -39.25 0.99
CA PHE A 297 16.10 -40.51 1.08
C PHE A 297 14.93 -40.59 0.09
N ARG A 298 14.21 -39.48 -0.12
CA ARG A 298 13.11 -39.39 -1.09
C ARG A 298 13.63 -39.57 -2.53
N ALA A 299 14.74 -38.93 -2.88
CA ALA A 299 15.38 -39.05 -4.18
C ALA A 299 15.88 -40.48 -4.44
N MET A 300 16.54 -41.11 -3.45
CA MET A 300 16.94 -42.51 -3.52
C MET A 300 15.74 -43.43 -3.75
N GLY A 301 14.65 -43.25 -3.01
CA GLY A 301 13.42 -44.03 -3.17
C GLY A 301 12.71 -43.79 -4.51
N ASN A 302 12.94 -42.64 -5.16
CA ASN A 302 12.37 -42.30 -6.47
C ASN A 302 13.20 -42.78 -7.67
N LYS A 303 14.50 -43.09 -7.51
CA LYS A 303 15.34 -43.69 -8.57
C LYS A 303 14.91 -45.10 -8.96
N TYR A 304 14.25 -45.79 -8.04
CA TYR A 304 13.56 -47.02 -8.29
C TYR A 304 12.30 -46.72 -9.13
N LYS A 305 12.42 -46.70 -10.47
CA LYS A 305 11.30 -46.61 -11.42
C LYS A 305 11.46 -47.63 -12.56
N ARG A 306 10.74 -48.76 -12.48
CA ARG A 306 9.88 -49.35 -13.57
C ARG A 306 9.81 -50.89 -13.67
N ASN A 307 10.68 -51.68 -13.02
CA ASN A 307 10.48 -53.13 -12.89
C ASN A 307 10.77 -53.52 -11.44
N PHE A 308 9.83 -54.18 -10.74
CA PHE A 308 10.00 -54.46 -9.31
C PHE A 308 9.76 -55.90 -8.91
N GLY A 309 10.82 -56.53 -8.39
CA GLY A 309 10.73 -57.67 -7.47
C GLY A 309 10.26 -57.25 -6.07
N HIS A 310 9.93 -58.23 -5.21
CA HIS A 310 9.42 -57.99 -3.85
C HIS A 310 10.40 -57.21 -2.95
N ALA A 311 11.69 -57.50 -3.04
CA ALA A 311 12.74 -56.90 -2.21
C ALA A 311 12.91 -55.39 -2.47
N GLU A 312 12.89 -54.98 -3.74
CA GLU A 312 13.04 -53.58 -4.13
C GLU A 312 11.82 -52.73 -3.72
N ARG A 313 10.61 -53.31 -3.72
CA ARG A 313 9.42 -52.64 -3.16
C ARG A 313 9.55 -52.41 -1.67
N GLN A 314 10.07 -53.39 -0.93
CA GLN A 314 10.32 -53.24 0.51
C GLN A 314 11.39 -52.17 0.77
N GLN A 315 12.47 -52.15 0.00
CA GLN A 315 13.52 -51.14 0.12
C GLN A 315 12.99 -49.73 -0.14
N ARG A 316 12.20 -49.53 -1.21
CA ARG A 316 11.53 -48.25 -1.48
C ARG A 316 10.62 -47.84 -0.32
N LYS A 317 9.84 -48.78 0.24
CA LYS A 317 8.96 -48.49 1.38
C LYS A 317 9.75 -48.03 2.61
N MET A 318 10.89 -48.66 2.89
CA MET A 318 11.77 -48.26 3.99
C MET A 318 12.38 -46.87 3.76
N LEU A 319 12.91 -46.58 2.56
CA LEU A 319 13.45 -45.25 2.23
C LEU A 319 12.40 -44.14 2.33
N MET A 320 11.17 -44.41 1.88
CA MET A 320 10.06 -43.46 1.99
C MET A 320 9.61 -43.26 3.44
N ALA A 321 9.67 -44.31 4.27
CA ALA A 321 9.36 -44.20 5.70
C ALA A 321 10.42 -43.37 6.44
N GLU A 322 11.71 -43.57 6.15
CA GLU A 322 12.79 -42.75 6.71
C GLU A 322 12.70 -41.29 6.23
N ALA A 323 12.42 -41.06 4.94
CA ALA A 323 12.17 -39.72 4.42
C ALA A 323 11.01 -39.02 5.14
N GLY A 324 9.92 -39.76 5.41
CA GLY A 324 8.77 -39.27 6.17
C GLY A 324 9.15 -38.90 7.61
N LYS A 325 9.86 -39.78 8.31
CA LYS A 325 10.31 -39.53 9.68
C LYS A 325 11.21 -38.30 9.79
N MET A 326 12.19 -38.16 8.88
CA MET A 326 13.08 -36.98 8.85
C MET A 326 12.30 -35.70 8.54
N LYS A 327 11.26 -35.78 7.70
CA LYS A 327 10.37 -34.65 7.41
C LYS A 327 9.57 -34.25 8.65
N ASP A 328 8.98 -35.21 9.36
CA ASP A 328 8.22 -34.96 10.59
C ASP A 328 9.12 -34.33 11.67
N GLU A 329 10.34 -34.85 11.86
CA GLU A 329 11.34 -34.26 12.76
C GLU A 329 11.72 -32.82 12.36
N ALA A 330 11.87 -32.55 11.06
CA ALA A 330 12.14 -31.21 10.55
C ALA A 330 10.96 -30.25 10.82
N GLU A 331 9.72 -30.69 10.58
CA GLU A 331 8.52 -29.88 10.86
C GLU A 331 8.37 -29.56 12.35
N HIS A 332 8.66 -30.52 13.23
CA HIS A 332 8.67 -30.30 14.68
C HIS A 332 9.74 -29.30 15.11
N LEU A 333 10.95 -29.41 14.55
CA LEU A 333 12.04 -28.50 14.86
C LEU A 333 11.75 -27.08 14.33
N GLU A 334 11.20 -26.96 13.12
CA GLU A 334 10.74 -25.70 12.56
C GLU A 334 9.67 -25.06 13.43
N PHE A 335 8.68 -25.84 13.87
CA PHE A 335 7.65 -25.36 14.80
C PHE A 335 8.27 -24.87 16.12
N TYR A 336 9.25 -25.58 16.67
CA TYR A 336 9.98 -25.13 17.86
C TYR A 336 10.71 -23.81 17.64
N ILE A 337 11.48 -23.69 16.55
CA ILE A 337 12.23 -22.47 16.19
C ILE A 337 11.28 -21.28 16.02
N VAL A 338 10.19 -21.47 15.27
CA VAL A 338 9.20 -20.40 15.04
C VAL A 338 8.57 -19.95 16.35
N ASN A 339 8.13 -20.87 17.21
CA ASN A 339 7.54 -20.50 18.49
C ASN A 339 8.54 -19.85 19.45
N SER A 340 9.81 -20.27 19.45
CA SER A 340 10.85 -19.64 20.26
C SER A 340 11.08 -18.18 19.83
N ILE A 341 11.04 -17.90 18.53
CA ILE A 341 11.17 -16.56 17.96
C ILE A 341 9.94 -15.72 18.30
N LEU A 342 8.74 -16.23 18.01
CA LEU A 342 7.49 -15.49 18.19
C LEU A 342 7.20 -15.21 19.67
N SER A 343 7.48 -16.14 20.58
CA SER A 343 7.28 -15.93 22.02
C SER A 343 8.19 -14.87 22.63
N ARG A 344 9.35 -14.59 22.01
CA ARG A 344 10.29 -13.53 22.44
C ARG A 344 10.00 -12.17 21.80
N ALA A 345 9.07 -12.10 20.85
CA ALA A 345 8.70 -10.86 20.20
C ALA A 345 7.77 -10.04 21.11
N GLN A 346 8.04 -8.75 21.28
CA GLN A 346 7.10 -7.82 21.93
C GLN A 346 6.05 -7.33 20.94
N VAL A 347 6.44 -7.20 19.67
CA VAL A 347 5.55 -6.78 18.59
C VAL A 347 5.65 -7.75 17.44
N ILE A 348 4.50 -8.24 16.98
CA ILE A 348 4.38 -8.94 15.71
C ILE A 348 3.75 -7.97 14.71
N ALA A 349 4.41 -7.74 13.57
CA ALA A 349 3.99 -6.79 12.56
C ALA A 349 3.65 -7.51 11.24
N SER A 350 2.46 -7.28 10.68
CA SER A 350 2.04 -7.93 9.43
C SER A 350 1.11 -7.06 8.60
N THR A 351 0.88 -7.41 7.33
CA THR A 351 -0.29 -6.84 6.64
C THR A 351 -1.59 -7.40 7.22
N LEU A 352 -2.74 -6.77 6.92
CA LEU A 352 -4.05 -7.28 7.36
C LEU A 352 -4.27 -8.76 6.98
N VAL A 353 -4.03 -9.11 5.72
CA VAL A 353 -4.12 -10.51 5.24
C VAL A 353 -3.01 -11.37 5.84
N GLY A 354 -1.81 -10.80 6.00
CA GLY A 354 -0.66 -11.47 6.63
C GLY A 354 -0.89 -11.87 8.09
N ALA A 355 -1.85 -11.26 8.78
CA ALA A 355 -2.21 -11.64 10.15
C ALA A 355 -2.77 -13.07 10.24
N ASN A 356 -3.30 -13.62 9.14
CA ASN A 356 -3.73 -15.02 9.07
C ASN A 356 -2.63 -16.00 8.58
N ASN A 357 -1.36 -15.59 8.63
CA ASN A 357 -0.25 -16.49 8.35
C ASN A 357 -0.33 -17.75 9.24
N TYR A 358 0.01 -18.91 8.67
CA TYR A 358 0.01 -20.20 9.34
C TYR A 358 0.78 -20.19 10.68
N HIS A 359 1.91 -19.47 10.76
CA HIS A 359 2.72 -19.37 11.97
C HIS A 359 2.02 -18.60 13.11
N LEU A 360 1.01 -17.79 12.81
CA LEU A 360 0.21 -17.06 13.80
C LEU A 360 -1.10 -17.78 14.16
N LYS A 361 -1.30 -19.00 13.67
CA LYS A 361 -2.53 -19.76 13.91
C LYS A 361 -2.65 -20.13 15.39
N GLY A 362 -3.81 -19.86 15.98
CA GLY A 362 -4.08 -20.13 17.40
C GLY A 362 -3.61 -19.02 18.36
N MET A 363 -2.77 -18.10 17.92
CA MET A 363 -2.37 -16.95 18.74
C MET A 363 -3.54 -15.97 18.94
N ARG A 364 -3.63 -15.41 20.15
CA ARG A 364 -4.55 -14.34 20.55
C ARG A 364 -3.72 -13.18 21.10
N PHE A 365 -4.19 -11.96 20.87
CA PHE A 365 -3.53 -10.74 21.30
C PHE A 365 -4.50 -9.91 22.13
N LYS A 366 -4.02 -9.41 23.27
CA LYS A 366 -4.82 -8.49 24.08
C LYS A 366 -5.12 -7.22 23.28
N THR A 367 -4.11 -6.63 22.64
CA THR A 367 -4.28 -5.46 21.77
C THR A 367 -3.81 -5.72 20.34
N VAL A 368 -4.66 -5.32 19.38
CA VAL A 368 -4.32 -5.25 17.95
C VAL A 368 -4.37 -3.79 17.50
N PHE A 369 -3.26 -3.27 16.97
CA PHE A 369 -3.19 -1.98 16.31
C PHE A 369 -3.40 -2.13 14.80
N ILE A 370 -4.22 -1.27 14.21
CA ILE A 370 -4.44 -1.21 12.76
C ILE A 370 -4.23 0.22 12.28
N ASP A 371 -3.10 0.49 11.63
CA ASP A 371 -2.84 1.78 10.96
C ASP A 371 -3.36 1.77 9.52
N GLU A 372 -3.57 2.97 8.97
CA GLU A 372 -4.20 3.22 7.67
C GLU A 372 -5.53 2.47 7.51
N ALA A 373 -6.28 2.32 8.61
CA ALA A 373 -7.53 1.57 8.64
C ALA A 373 -8.59 2.13 7.68
N ALA A 374 -8.54 3.44 7.40
CA ALA A 374 -9.38 4.13 6.43
C ALA A 374 -9.14 3.71 4.97
N GLN A 375 -8.03 3.02 4.68
CA GLN A 375 -7.70 2.50 3.34
C GLN A 375 -8.02 1.00 3.20
N SER A 376 -8.61 0.39 4.23
CA SER A 376 -8.87 -1.05 4.26
C SER A 376 -10.31 -1.39 3.94
N LEU A 377 -10.52 -2.41 3.10
CA LEU A 377 -11.82 -3.06 2.97
C LEU A 377 -12.21 -3.65 4.33
N GLU A 378 -13.46 -3.47 4.74
CA GLU A 378 -13.96 -4.00 6.02
C GLU A 378 -13.65 -5.50 6.23
N PRO A 379 -13.83 -6.41 5.25
CA PRO A 379 -13.47 -7.81 5.40
C PRO A 379 -12.00 -8.04 5.77
N ALA A 380 -11.09 -7.22 5.24
CA ALA A 380 -9.65 -7.33 5.52
C ALA A 380 -9.33 -6.85 6.94
N ALA A 381 -9.95 -5.76 7.40
CA ALA A 381 -9.75 -5.23 8.75
C ALA A 381 -10.14 -6.26 9.83
N TRP A 382 -11.16 -7.09 9.57
CA TRP A 382 -11.58 -8.14 10.50
C TRP A 382 -10.57 -9.28 10.68
N ILE A 383 -9.66 -9.51 9.72
CA ILE A 383 -8.69 -10.63 9.76
C ILE A 383 -7.81 -10.60 11.03
N PRO A 384 -7.16 -9.48 11.39
CA PRO A 384 -6.46 -9.40 12.67
C PRO A 384 -7.41 -9.23 13.86
N ILE A 385 -8.58 -8.58 13.70
CA ILE A 385 -9.52 -8.32 14.81
C ILE A 385 -10.06 -9.61 15.42
N VAL A 386 -10.27 -10.68 14.64
CA VAL A 386 -10.73 -11.97 15.19
C VAL A 386 -9.71 -12.62 16.16
N LYS A 387 -8.49 -12.09 16.24
CA LYS A 387 -7.45 -12.50 17.20
C LYS A 387 -7.34 -11.56 18.39
N ALA A 388 -8.07 -10.45 18.40
CA ALA A 388 -7.96 -9.37 19.36
C ALA A 388 -8.93 -9.52 20.54
N GLU A 389 -8.49 -9.10 21.72
CA GLU A 389 -9.41 -8.68 22.79
C GLU A 389 -9.78 -7.21 22.60
N ARG A 390 -8.84 -6.34 22.27
CA ARG A 390 -9.03 -4.90 22.06
C ARG A 390 -8.43 -4.43 20.74
N VAL A 391 -9.07 -3.46 20.09
CA VAL A 391 -8.63 -2.93 18.79
C VAL A 391 -8.30 -1.43 18.89
N VAL A 392 -7.13 -1.05 18.40
CA VAL A 392 -6.76 0.36 18.22
C VAL A 392 -6.69 0.66 16.73
N PHE A 393 -7.58 1.51 16.24
CA PHE A 393 -7.57 1.98 14.87
C PHE A 393 -6.82 3.28 14.73
N ALA A 394 -6.13 3.46 13.62
CA ALA A 394 -5.63 4.74 13.19
C ALA A 394 -5.77 4.93 11.68
N GLY A 395 -6.01 6.17 11.27
CA GLY A 395 -6.21 6.50 9.86
C GLY A 395 -6.84 7.86 9.67
N ASP A 396 -7.21 8.15 8.42
CA ASP A 396 -7.92 9.36 8.05
C ASP A 396 -8.96 9.05 6.97
N HIS A 397 -10.23 9.17 7.33
CA HIS A 397 -11.35 8.90 6.44
C HIS A 397 -11.62 10.03 5.43
N PHE A 398 -10.89 11.14 5.53
CA PHE A 398 -10.88 12.22 4.54
C PHE A 398 -9.73 12.09 3.54
N GLN A 399 -8.93 11.02 3.60
CA GLN A 399 -7.94 10.64 2.59
C GLN A 399 -8.43 9.45 1.74
N LEU A 400 -7.57 8.86 0.91
CA LEU A 400 -7.98 7.85 -0.07
C LEU A 400 -8.74 6.67 0.57
N PRO A 401 -9.91 6.29 0.03
CA PRO A 401 -10.58 5.05 0.41
C PRO A 401 -9.85 3.82 -0.16
N PRO A 402 -10.23 2.59 0.23
CA PRO A 402 -9.74 1.39 -0.45
C PRO A 402 -10.06 1.43 -1.95
N THR A 403 -9.12 0.96 -2.78
CA THR A 403 -9.36 0.81 -4.22
C THR A 403 -10.33 -0.35 -4.48
N ILE A 404 -11.46 -0.05 -5.12
CA ILE A 404 -12.49 -1.03 -5.51
C ILE A 404 -12.64 -0.99 -7.03
N LYS A 405 -12.65 -2.15 -7.68
CA LYS A 405 -12.77 -2.30 -9.13
C LYS A 405 -14.22 -2.25 -9.59
N SER A 406 -15.13 -2.85 -8.83
CA SER A 406 -16.55 -2.85 -9.11
C SER A 406 -17.22 -1.57 -8.62
N TYR A 407 -17.63 -0.74 -9.57
CA TYR A 407 -18.45 0.44 -9.28
C TYR A 407 -19.78 0.07 -8.59
N GLU A 408 -20.38 -1.06 -8.97
CA GLU A 408 -21.58 -1.59 -8.33
C GLU A 408 -21.34 -1.91 -6.85
N ALA A 409 -20.27 -2.65 -6.54
CA ALA A 409 -19.94 -3.00 -5.16
C ALA A 409 -19.57 -1.76 -4.33
N ALA A 410 -18.80 -0.82 -4.90
CA ALA A 410 -18.45 0.43 -4.25
C ALA A 410 -19.71 1.21 -3.84
N LYS A 411 -20.60 1.49 -4.81
CA LYS A 411 -21.86 2.22 -4.60
C LYS A 411 -22.81 1.52 -3.64
N ALA A 412 -22.80 0.19 -3.60
CA ALA A 412 -23.58 -0.60 -2.65
C ALA A 412 -23.01 -0.57 -1.21
N GLY A 413 -21.85 0.07 -1.00
CA GLY A 413 -21.30 0.37 0.32
C GLY A 413 -20.03 -0.40 0.68
N LEU A 414 -19.38 -1.07 -0.27
CA LEU A 414 -18.08 -1.71 -0.05
C LEU A 414 -16.95 -0.69 0.21
N GLU A 415 -17.11 0.54 -0.31
CA GLU A 415 -16.18 1.66 -0.10
C GLU A 415 -16.18 2.19 1.34
N VAL A 416 -17.25 1.93 2.09
CA VAL A 416 -17.37 2.40 3.47
C VAL A 416 -16.59 1.47 4.39
N THR A 417 -15.42 1.94 4.83
CA THR A 417 -14.50 1.17 5.68
C THR A 417 -15.05 0.90 7.08
N LEU A 418 -14.47 -0.10 7.75
CA LEU A 418 -14.76 -0.37 9.16
C LEU A 418 -14.39 0.82 10.06
N PHE A 419 -13.32 1.55 9.69
CA PHE A 419 -12.88 2.76 10.36
C PHE A 419 -13.94 3.86 10.32
N GLU A 420 -14.49 4.17 9.13
CA GLU A 420 -15.57 5.15 8.96
C GLU A 420 -16.83 4.76 9.73
N LYS A 421 -17.16 3.46 9.71
CA LYS A 421 -18.27 2.88 10.47
C LYS A 421 -18.08 3.06 11.97
N ALA A 422 -16.88 2.79 12.47
CA ALA A 422 -16.56 2.89 13.90
C ALA A 422 -16.57 4.34 14.39
N ILE A 423 -15.95 5.28 13.67
CA ILE A 423 -15.94 6.72 14.00
C ILE A 423 -17.36 7.29 14.06
N LYS A 424 -18.22 6.95 13.11
CA LYS A 424 -19.59 7.49 13.07
C LYS A 424 -20.47 6.98 14.20
N ARG A 425 -20.12 5.85 14.83
CA ARG A 425 -20.97 5.14 15.80
C ARG A 425 -20.50 5.29 17.24
N ASN A 426 -19.19 5.38 17.45
CA ASN A 426 -18.59 5.41 18.77
C ASN A 426 -18.05 6.79 19.09
N LYS A 427 -18.11 7.17 20.37
CA LYS A 427 -17.38 8.33 20.91
C LYS A 427 -16.00 7.89 21.41
N ALA A 428 -15.36 7.05 20.62
CA ALA A 428 -14.09 6.40 20.93
C ALA A 428 -12.97 6.94 20.05
N ASP A 429 -13.13 8.16 19.53
CA ASP A 429 -12.20 8.79 18.61
C ASP A 429 -11.55 10.05 19.19
N VAL A 430 -10.32 10.29 18.76
CA VAL A 430 -9.56 11.50 19.04
C VAL A 430 -8.83 11.92 17.79
N MET A 431 -8.98 13.19 17.41
CA MET A 431 -8.32 13.77 16.26
C MET A 431 -7.02 14.46 16.68
N LEU A 432 -5.92 14.14 15.98
CA LEU A 432 -4.68 14.89 16.08
C LEU A 432 -4.84 16.24 15.37
N LYS A 433 -4.42 17.33 16.02
CA LYS A 433 -4.81 18.69 15.61
C LYS A 433 -3.66 19.55 15.09
N GLU A 434 -2.46 19.33 15.59
CA GLU A 434 -1.27 20.09 15.18
C GLU A 434 -0.53 19.34 14.07
N GLN A 435 -0.25 20.01 12.95
CA GLN A 435 0.48 19.45 11.81
C GLN A 435 1.86 20.07 11.62
N TYR A 436 2.82 19.26 11.16
CA TYR A 436 4.25 19.58 11.05
C TYR A 436 4.76 19.54 9.60
N ARG A 437 3.87 19.76 8.62
CA ARG A 437 4.18 19.64 7.19
C ARG A 437 3.87 20.90 6.39
N MET A 438 2.69 21.49 6.50
CA MET A 438 2.21 22.44 5.50
C MET A 438 2.39 23.87 6.01
N ASN A 439 2.76 24.77 5.09
CA ASN A 439 2.48 26.19 5.26
C ASN A 439 0.98 26.38 5.57
N ARG A 440 0.65 27.36 6.42
CA ARG A 440 -0.72 27.68 6.81
C ARG A 440 -1.64 27.86 5.60
N ARG A 441 -1.22 28.61 4.58
CA ARG A 441 -2.02 28.85 3.36
C ARG A 441 -2.28 27.58 2.56
N ILE A 442 -1.38 26.60 2.59
CA ILE A 442 -1.62 25.28 1.95
C ILE A 442 -2.65 24.49 2.78
N MET A 443 -2.54 24.55 4.10
CA MET A 443 -3.37 23.78 5.03
C MET A 443 -4.81 24.29 5.16
N ASP A 444 -5.01 25.61 5.16
CA ASP A 444 -6.25 26.27 5.62
C ASP A 444 -7.50 25.75 4.90
N PHE A 445 -7.47 25.59 3.57
CA PHE A 445 -8.61 25.09 2.82
C PHE A 445 -8.99 23.66 3.25
N SER A 446 -8.01 22.75 3.33
CA SER A 446 -8.24 21.39 3.81
C SER A 446 -8.75 21.39 5.25
N ALA A 447 -8.18 22.23 6.12
CA ALA A 447 -8.61 22.37 7.51
C ALA A 447 -10.08 22.77 7.62
N GLN A 448 -10.51 23.77 6.84
CA GLN A 448 -11.89 24.28 6.83
C GLN A 448 -12.86 23.25 6.24
N TYR A 449 -12.54 22.68 5.08
CA TYR A 449 -13.47 21.82 4.33
C TYR A 449 -13.62 20.43 4.96
N PHE A 450 -12.52 19.77 5.33
CA PHE A 450 -12.55 18.38 5.81
C PHE A 450 -12.51 18.26 7.34
N TYR A 451 -11.82 19.18 8.01
CA TYR A 451 -11.43 19.00 9.41
C TYR A 451 -12.08 20.01 10.37
N LYS A 452 -13.16 20.68 9.94
CA LYS A 452 -13.94 21.63 10.76
C LYS A 452 -13.08 22.71 11.42
N SER A 453 -12.03 23.14 10.73
CA SER A 453 -11.03 24.12 11.20
C SER A 453 -10.32 23.72 12.51
N GLN A 454 -10.26 22.43 12.84
CA GLN A 454 -9.54 21.95 14.03
C GLN A 454 -8.07 21.64 13.76
N LEU A 455 -7.67 21.53 12.49
CA LEU A 455 -6.28 21.32 12.07
C LEU A 455 -5.54 22.65 12.03
N PHE A 456 -4.38 22.75 12.68
CA PHE A 456 -3.56 23.96 12.72
C PHE A 456 -2.06 23.64 12.56
N PRO A 457 -1.25 24.56 11.98
CA PRO A 457 0.17 24.33 11.79
C PRO A 457 0.95 24.48 13.10
N ASN A 458 1.99 23.67 13.25
CA ASN A 458 3.06 23.95 14.20
C ASN A 458 3.79 25.24 13.80
N GLU A 459 4.31 25.97 14.78
CA GLU A 459 4.98 27.26 14.59
C GLU A 459 6.14 27.23 13.59
N HIS A 460 6.88 26.12 13.50
CA HIS A 460 8.04 26.00 12.60
C HIS A 460 7.66 25.86 11.12
N VAL A 461 6.43 25.43 10.83
CA VAL A 461 5.96 25.21 9.44
C VAL A 461 4.89 26.21 9.03
N ALA A 462 4.30 26.94 9.98
CA ALA A 462 3.17 27.83 9.73
C ALA A 462 3.43 28.82 8.59
N ASP A 463 4.62 29.41 8.54
CA ASP A 463 4.96 30.48 7.61
C ASP A 463 6.19 30.15 6.75
N TRP A 464 6.59 28.86 6.68
CA TRP A 464 7.75 28.48 5.89
C TRP A 464 7.44 28.57 4.38
N LEU A 465 8.41 29.07 3.61
CA LEU A 465 8.30 29.32 2.18
C LEU A 465 9.54 28.76 1.48
N VAL A 466 9.50 28.62 0.15
CA VAL A 466 10.69 28.25 -0.61
C VAL A 466 11.74 29.37 -0.52
N PHE A 467 11.30 30.62 -0.61
CA PHE A 467 12.11 31.82 -0.40
C PHE A 467 11.26 32.97 0.19
N PRO A 468 11.89 34.04 0.73
CA PRO A 468 11.15 35.17 1.30
C PRO A 468 10.18 35.81 0.29
N ASN A 469 8.94 36.01 0.70
CA ASN A 469 7.85 36.57 -0.13
C ASN A 469 7.35 35.69 -1.29
N ASP A 470 7.73 34.40 -1.33
CA ASP A 470 7.12 33.44 -2.24
C ASP A 470 5.61 33.25 -1.94
N GLN A 471 4.84 32.92 -2.97
CA GLN A 471 3.43 32.54 -2.84
C GLN A 471 3.34 31.03 -2.54
N ALA A 472 2.88 30.70 -1.34
CA ALA A 472 2.74 29.31 -0.90
C ALA A 472 1.68 28.51 -1.68
N VAL A 473 0.68 29.18 -2.23
CA VAL A 473 -0.39 28.58 -3.03
C VAL A 473 -0.58 29.41 -4.29
N GLU A 474 -0.73 28.75 -5.43
CA GLU A 474 -1.13 29.37 -6.71
C GLU A 474 -2.12 28.46 -7.44
N PHE A 475 -3.19 29.04 -7.96
CA PHE A 475 -4.07 28.39 -8.95
C PHE A 475 -3.89 29.10 -10.29
N ILE A 476 -3.49 28.34 -11.30
CA ILE A 476 -3.31 28.83 -12.67
C ILE A 476 -4.51 28.35 -13.49
N ASP A 477 -5.39 29.29 -13.82
CA ASP A 477 -6.63 29.00 -14.50
C ASP A 477 -6.46 28.91 -16.02
N THR A 478 -6.89 27.79 -16.59
CA THR A 478 -6.93 27.56 -18.05
C THR A 478 -8.30 27.83 -18.67
N ALA A 479 -9.26 28.37 -17.93
CA ALA A 479 -10.56 28.73 -18.49
C ALA A 479 -10.41 29.73 -19.64
N GLY A 480 -11.07 29.45 -20.77
CA GLY A 480 -11.07 30.30 -21.95
C GLY A 480 -9.84 30.19 -22.85
N THR A 481 -8.82 29.38 -22.50
CA THR A 481 -7.63 29.18 -23.35
C THR A 481 -7.87 28.23 -24.52
N GLY A 482 -8.94 27.43 -24.46
CA GLY A 482 -9.22 26.35 -25.43
C GLY A 482 -8.41 25.08 -25.18
N PHE A 483 -7.78 24.94 -24.01
CA PHE A 483 -7.03 23.74 -23.62
C PHE A 483 -7.99 22.60 -23.26
N PHE A 484 -8.62 22.01 -24.26
CA PHE A 484 -9.61 20.94 -24.05
C PHE A 484 -8.93 19.60 -23.77
N GLU A 485 -9.56 18.82 -22.90
CA GLU A 485 -9.13 17.46 -22.61
C GLU A 485 -9.27 16.52 -23.83
N GLU A 486 -8.34 15.58 -23.95
CA GLU A 486 -8.41 14.45 -24.87
C GLU A 486 -8.58 13.14 -24.07
N ALA A 487 -9.02 12.07 -24.74
CA ALA A 487 -9.14 10.74 -24.15
C ALA A 487 -8.26 9.75 -24.90
N ASP A 488 -7.43 9.02 -24.16
CA ASP A 488 -6.61 7.95 -24.70
C ASP A 488 -7.49 6.89 -25.39
N PRO A 489 -7.27 6.59 -26.68
CA PRO A 489 -8.10 5.64 -27.42
C PRO A 489 -8.13 4.23 -26.82
N GLU A 490 -7.02 3.79 -26.24
CA GLU A 490 -6.82 2.44 -25.68
C GLU A 490 -7.24 2.40 -24.20
N THR A 491 -6.72 3.31 -23.38
CA THR A 491 -6.91 3.27 -21.92
C THR A 491 -8.18 3.99 -21.45
N LYS A 492 -8.77 4.84 -22.30
CA LYS A 492 -9.86 5.76 -21.96
C LYS A 492 -9.52 6.75 -20.84
N SER A 493 -8.25 6.85 -20.43
CA SER A 493 -7.81 7.85 -19.47
C SER A 493 -7.75 9.22 -20.15
N SER A 494 -8.18 10.27 -19.43
CA SER A 494 -8.07 11.64 -19.93
C SER A 494 -6.65 12.19 -19.84
N TYR A 495 -6.32 13.11 -20.73
CA TYR A 495 -5.09 13.92 -20.71
C TYR A 495 -5.33 15.30 -21.34
N ASN A 496 -4.42 16.23 -21.12
CA ASN A 496 -4.46 17.60 -21.66
C ASN A 496 -3.02 18.04 -21.96
N ARG A 497 -2.68 18.16 -23.25
CA ARG A 497 -1.30 18.43 -23.71
C ARG A 497 -0.88 19.87 -23.44
N GLU A 498 -1.81 20.79 -23.64
CA GLU A 498 -1.60 22.21 -23.44
C GLU A 498 -1.39 22.53 -21.96
N GLU A 499 -2.10 21.83 -21.07
CA GLU A 499 -1.87 21.89 -19.63
C GLU A 499 -0.47 21.38 -19.24
N VAL A 500 0.03 20.30 -19.89
CA VAL A 500 1.43 19.84 -19.68
C VAL A 500 2.43 20.93 -20.04
N ASN A 501 2.25 21.58 -21.19
CA ASN A 501 3.13 22.67 -21.62
C ASN A 501 3.10 23.84 -20.61
N LEU A 502 1.92 24.17 -20.08
CA LEU A 502 1.77 25.24 -19.10
C LEU A 502 2.43 24.90 -17.75
N VAL A 503 2.27 23.64 -17.29
CA VAL A 503 2.94 23.14 -16.08
C VAL A 503 4.44 23.33 -16.21
N PHE A 504 5.04 22.89 -17.32
CA PHE A 504 6.49 22.97 -17.50
C PHE A 504 6.99 24.38 -17.76
N ARG A 505 6.22 25.25 -18.43
CA ARG A 505 6.58 26.67 -18.57
C ARG A 505 6.68 27.34 -17.21
N HIS A 506 5.61 27.27 -16.40
CA HIS A 506 5.61 27.85 -15.07
C HIS A 506 6.70 27.23 -14.19
N PHE A 507 6.90 25.91 -14.29
CA PHE A 507 7.96 25.23 -13.58
C PHE A 507 9.34 25.78 -13.95
N SER A 508 9.66 25.90 -15.24
CA SER A 508 10.93 26.48 -15.72
C SER A 508 11.11 27.92 -15.27
N ASP A 509 10.11 28.78 -15.43
CA ASP A 509 10.17 30.19 -14.98
C ASP A 509 10.44 30.28 -13.47
N TYR A 510 9.79 29.40 -12.70
CA TYR A 510 9.98 29.32 -11.26
C TYR A 510 11.38 28.80 -10.89
N MET A 511 11.90 27.79 -11.60
CA MET A 511 13.27 27.32 -11.39
C MET A 511 14.31 28.40 -11.75
N ASP A 512 14.09 29.15 -12.82
CA ASP A 512 14.95 30.27 -13.24
C ASP A 512 14.97 31.39 -12.19
N GLN A 513 13.79 31.70 -11.63
CA GLN A 513 13.69 32.65 -10.51
C GLN A 513 14.52 32.18 -9.30
N LEU A 514 14.44 30.90 -8.94
CA LEU A 514 15.23 30.33 -7.84
C LEU A 514 16.73 30.38 -8.14
N GLY A 515 17.13 30.08 -9.38
CA GLY A 515 18.51 30.18 -9.86
C GLY A 515 19.05 31.62 -9.79
N ALA A 516 18.23 32.61 -10.18
CA ALA A 516 18.57 34.03 -10.08
C ALA A 516 18.75 34.48 -8.61
N MET A 517 18.04 33.85 -7.67
CA MET A 517 18.19 34.07 -6.23
C MET A 517 19.38 33.31 -5.60
N GLN A 518 20.15 32.55 -6.39
CA GLN A 518 21.28 31.73 -5.93
C GLN A 518 20.90 30.72 -4.82
N LEU A 519 19.66 30.21 -4.88
CA LEU A 519 19.20 29.19 -3.94
C LEU A 519 19.77 27.83 -4.31
N ASP A 520 20.10 27.03 -3.30
CA ASP A 520 20.57 25.65 -3.49
C ASP A 520 19.40 24.73 -3.89
N MET A 521 19.23 24.58 -5.20
CA MET A 521 18.19 23.75 -5.81
C MET A 521 18.33 22.26 -5.46
N GLY A 522 19.54 21.80 -5.10
CA GLY A 522 19.79 20.42 -4.71
C GLY A 522 19.07 20.01 -3.43
N GLN A 523 18.65 20.98 -2.61
CA GLN A 523 17.92 20.74 -1.35
C GLN A 523 16.40 20.73 -1.51
N LEU A 524 15.88 21.19 -2.64
CA LEU A 524 14.44 21.24 -2.88
C LEU A 524 13.97 19.95 -3.54
N SER A 525 12.86 19.42 -3.02
CA SER A 525 12.18 18.27 -3.57
C SER A 525 10.90 18.71 -4.29
N VAL A 526 10.67 18.20 -5.50
CA VAL A 526 9.53 18.58 -6.34
C VAL A 526 8.68 17.35 -6.68
N GLY A 527 7.37 17.50 -6.65
CA GLY A 527 6.44 16.50 -7.17
C GLY A 527 5.50 17.11 -8.19
N ILE A 528 5.33 16.45 -9.33
CA ILE A 528 4.32 16.81 -10.34
C ILE A 528 3.31 15.67 -10.37
N ILE A 529 2.08 15.95 -9.97
CA ILE A 529 1.04 14.92 -9.80
C ILE A 529 -0.20 15.21 -10.62
N SER A 530 -0.89 14.15 -11.03
CA SER A 530 -2.17 14.24 -11.71
C SER A 530 -3.09 13.07 -11.32
N PRO A 531 -4.43 13.23 -11.34
CA PRO A 531 -5.36 12.13 -11.11
C PRO A 531 -5.32 11.06 -12.22
N TYR A 532 -4.85 11.42 -13.42
CA TYR A 532 -4.99 10.59 -14.62
C TYR A 532 -3.66 9.99 -15.06
N LYS A 533 -3.65 8.67 -15.30
CA LYS A 533 -2.43 7.96 -15.69
C LYS A 533 -1.89 8.40 -17.05
N ALA A 534 -2.77 8.68 -18.02
CA ALA A 534 -2.34 9.18 -19.33
C ALA A 534 -1.67 10.56 -19.22
N GLN A 535 -2.18 11.46 -18.37
CA GLN A 535 -1.52 12.74 -18.09
C GLN A 535 -0.15 12.55 -17.45
N VAL A 536 -0.02 11.65 -16.48
CA VAL A 536 1.28 11.33 -15.86
C VAL A 536 2.28 10.81 -16.89
N GLY A 537 1.84 9.98 -17.84
CA GLY A 537 2.69 9.53 -18.95
C GLY A 537 3.18 10.70 -19.80
N LEU A 538 2.28 11.60 -20.21
CA LEU A 538 2.65 12.79 -20.98
C LEU A 538 3.57 13.76 -20.21
N LEU A 539 3.34 13.96 -18.92
CA LEU A 539 4.20 14.76 -18.07
C LEU A 539 5.62 14.17 -17.99
N GLN A 540 5.72 12.84 -17.84
CA GLN A 540 6.99 12.13 -17.83
C GLN A 540 7.71 12.24 -19.17
N ASP A 541 7.01 11.93 -20.28
CA ASP A 541 7.58 12.02 -21.63
C ASP A 541 8.09 13.43 -21.94
N TYR A 542 7.35 14.46 -21.53
CA TYR A 542 7.76 15.85 -21.71
C TYR A 542 9.01 16.18 -20.89
N PHE A 543 9.04 15.77 -19.62
CA PHE A 543 10.18 15.97 -18.73
C PHE A 543 11.45 15.33 -19.29
N ASP A 544 11.38 14.06 -19.70
CA ASP A 544 12.51 13.31 -20.23
C ASP A 544 13.04 13.93 -21.53
N GLN A 545 12.15 14.47 -22.38
CA GLN A 545 12.53 15.09 -23.65
C GLN A 545 13.16 16.48 -23.51
N HIS A 546 12.73 17.27 -22.52
CA HIS A 546 13.06 18.71 -22.46
C HIS A 546 13.92 19.12 -21.26
N MET A 547 13.99 18.32 -20.19
CA MET A 547 14.56 18.75 -18.90
C MET A 547 15.75 17.90 -18.43
N GLU A 548 15.99 16.72 -18.99
CA GLU A 548 17.05 15.80 -18.54
C GLU A 548 18.49 16.23 -18.96
N SER A 549 18.63 17.21 -19.86
CA SER A 549 19.91 17.61 -20.47
C SER A 549 20.67 18.74 -19.76
N GLU A 550 20.12 19.33 -18.70
CA GLU A 550 20.82 20.35 -17.90
C GLU A 550 21.46 19.74 -16.65
N GLU A 551 22.77 19.47 -16.72
CA GLU A 551 23.60 18.77 -15.71
C GLU A 551 23.60 19.37 -14.27
N ASN A 552 22.82 20.40 -13.92
CA ASN A 552 22.97 21.07 -12.62
C ASN A 552 21.72 21.51 -11.83
N THR A 553 20.48 21.19 -12.22
CA THR A 553 19.35 21.94 -11.61
C THR A 553 18.17 21.13 -11.04
N ILE A 554 17.97 19.85 -11.38
CA ILE A 554 16.70 19.16 -11.07
C ILE A 554 16.88 17.72 -10.55
N ALA A 555 17.70 17.50 -9.51
CA ALA A 555 18.00 16.15 -9.04
C ALA A 555 16.83 15.40 -8.35
N ASN A 556 15.70 16.06 -8.04
CA ASN A 556 14.65 15.49 -7.18
C ASN A 556 13.19 15.74 -7.66
N VAL A 557 12.92 15.73 -8.97
CA VAL A 557 11.53 15.74 -9.48
C VAL A 557 10.95 14.32 -9.49
N ALA A 558 9.75 14.16 -8.93
CA ALA A 558 8.99 12.92 -9.02
C ALA A 558 7.64 13.16 -9.70
N ILE A 559 7.38 12.46 -10.81
CA ILE A 559 6.14 12.57 -11.58
C ILE A 559 5.29 11.31 -11.35
N ASN A 560 4.06 11.47 -10.88
CA ASN A 560 3.27 10.34 -10.36
C ASN A 560 1.76 10.61 -10.35
N THR A 561 0.95 9.56 -10.17
CA THR A 561 -0.48 9.75 -9.88
C THR A 561 -0.69 10.14 -8.42
N ILE A 562 -1.84 10.75 -8.10
CA ILE A 562 -2.20 11.07 -6.70
C ILE A 562 -2.12 9.81 -5.81
N ASP A 563 -2.66 8.69 -6.30
CA ASP A 563 -2.67 7.40 -5.59
C ASP A 563 -1.25 6.87 -5.31
N SER A 564 -0.32 6.94 -6.28
CA SER A 564 1.06 6.46 -6.07
C SER A 564 1.91 7.40 -5.22
N PHE A 565 1.52 8.68 -5.13
CA PHE A 565 2.18 9.67 -4.29
C PHE A 565 1.76 9.64 -2.81
N GLN A 566 0.85 8.73 -2.46
CA GLN A 566 0.35 8.61 -1.10
C GLN A 566 1.48 8.32 -0.10
N GLY A 567 1.46 9.00 1.05
CA GLY A 567 2.48 8.88 2.08
C GLY A 567 3.76 9.68 1.80
N GLN A 568 3.98 10.10 0.56
CA GLN A 568 5.08 10.99 0.19
C GLN A 568 4.73 12.46 0.49
N GLU A 569 5.76 13.30 0.49
CA GLU A 569 5.69 14.76 0.64
C GLU A 569 6.86 15.40 -0.12
N ARG A 570 6.68 16.65 -0.57
CA ARG A 570 7.70 17.43 -1.28
C ARG A 570 7.65 18.89 -0.87
N ASP A 571 8.75 19.60 -1.06
CA ASP A 571 8.83 21.04 -0.83
C ASP A 571 7.85 21.79 -1.74
N ILE A 572 7.84 21.41 -3.01
CA ILE A 572 7.01 21.99 -4.06
C ILE A 572 6.15 20.89 -4.70
N ILE A 573 4.85 21.13 -4.84
CA ILE A 573 3.93 20.24 -5.57
C ILE A 573 3.22 21.01 -6.68
N TYR A 574 3.23 20.43 -7.87
CA TYR A 574 2.40 20.81 -9.00
C TYR A 574 1.27 19.80 -9.17
N ILE A 575 0.03 20.27 -9.33
CA ILE A 575 -1.14 19.43 -9.60
C ILE A 575 -1.74 19.82 -10.95
N SER A 576 -1.75 18.88 -11.89
CA SER A 576 -2.46 19.00 -13.17
C SER A 576 -3.84 18.33 -13.06
N LEU A 577 -4.91 19.12 -13.16
CA LEU A 577 -6.31 18.66 -13.02
C LEU A 577 -6.88 18.05 -14.30
N VAL A 578 -6.34 18.37 -15.48
CA VAL A 578 -6.67 17.78 -16.79
C VAL A 578 -8.03 18.16 -17.36
N ARG A 579 -9.07 18.13 -16.53
CA ARG A 579 -10.46 18.23 -16.97
C ARG A 579 -10.80 19.66 -17.41
N SER A 580 -11.20 19.78 -18.67
CA SER A 580 -11.55 20.99 -19.40
C SER A 580 -12.52 20.63 -20.53
N ASN A 581 -13.81 20.87 -20.33
CA ASN A 581 -14.89 20.55 -21.27
C ASN A 581 -16.15 21.40 -21.03
N GLU A 582 -16.92 21.63 -22.10
CA GLU A 582 -18.16 22.44 -22.06
C GLU A 582 -19.26 21.87 -21.15
N ARG A 583 -19.18 20.59 -20.77
CA ARG A 583 -20.22 19.90 -19.98
C ARG A 583 -20.01 20.02 -18.47
N GLY A 584 -18.86 20.50 -18.01
CA GLY A 584 -18.51 20.49 -16.59
C GLY A 584 -18.26 19.09 -16.01
N GLU A 585 -17.96 18.11 -16.85
CA GLU A 585 -17.73 16.73 -16.41
C GLU A 585 -16.32 16.58 -15.84
N ILE A 586 -16.21 16.30 -14.53
CA ILE A 586 -14.91 16.19 -13.85
C ILE A 586 -14.46 14.75 -13.55
N GLY A 587 -15.34 13.76 -13.78
CA GLY A 587 -15.01 12.35 -13.62
C GLY A 587 -14.37 12.00 -12.26
N PHE A 588 -13.14 11.47 -12.29
CA PHE A 588 -12.38 11.04 -11.10
C PHE A 588 -12.09 12.15 -10.09
N LEU A 589 -12.12 13.42 -10.50
CA LEU A 589 -11.96 14.56 -9.59
C LEU A 589 -13.13 14.74 -8.62
N ALA A 590 -14.30 14.14 -8.90
CA ALA A 590 -15.45 14.21 -7.99
C ALA A 590 -15.16 13.58 -6.61
N ASP A 591 -14.18 12.67 -6.52
CA ASP A 591 -13.67 12.18 -5.24
C ASP A 591 -12.74 13.21 -4.60
N THR A 592 -13.36 14.12 -3.82
CA THR A 592 -12.67 15.21 -3.10
C THR A 592 -11.57 14.73 -2.14
N ARG A 593 -11.61 13.46 -1.69
CA ARG A 593 -10.56 12.90 -0.82
C ARG A 593 -9.22 12.80 -1.55
N ARG A 594 -9.24 12.56 -2.88
CA ARG A 594 -8.03 12.58 -3.72
C ARG A 594 -7.42 13.96 -3.79
N MET A 595 -8.24 14.99 -3.95
CA MET A 595 -7.74 16.36 -3.97
C MET A 595 -7.19 16.77 -2.60
N ASN A 596 -7.85 16.39 -1.51
CA ASN A 596 -7.30 16.57 -0.15
C ASN A 596 -5.91 15.92 -0.03
N VAL A 597 -5.77 14.68 -0.52
CA VAL A 597 -4.48 13.97 -0.53
C VAL A 597 -3.46 14.71 -1.36
N ALA A 598 -3.80 15.18 -2.55
CA ALA A 598 -2.90 15.85 -3.48
C ALA A 598 -2.38 17.19 -2.92
N MET A 599 -3.28 18.07 -2.45
CA MET A 599 -2.91 19.38 -1.89
C MET A 599 -2.02 19.24 -0.65
N THR A 600 -2.29 18.23 0.19
CA THR A 600 -1.58 18.03 1.47
C THR A 600 -0.25 17.30 1.33
N ARG A 601 0.25 17.10 0.09
CA ARG A 601 1.63 16.65 -0.19
C ARG A 601 2.65 17.78 -0.20
N ALA A 602 2.20 19.01 -0.42
CA ALA A 602 3.04 20.19 -0.47
C ALA A 602 3.48 20.59 0.94
N LYS A 603 4.76 20.92 1.10
CA LYS A 603 5.30 21.52 2.32
C LYS A 603 5.23 23.04 2.25
N LYS A 604 5.91 23.62 1.25
CA LYS A 604 6.18 25.06 1.16
C LYS A 604 5.41 25.73 0.02
N LYS A 605 5.27 25.06 -1.13
CA LYS A 605 4.56 25.60 -2.30
C LYS A 605 3.65 24.57 -2.96
N LEU A 606 2.43 25.00 -3.26
CA LEU A 606 1.41 24.25 -3.99
C LEU A 606 0.98 25.05 -5.23
N VAL A 607 1.17 24.48 -6.41
CA VAL A 607 0.68 25.04 -7.67
C VAL A 607 -0.37 24.10 -8.24
N VAL A 608 -1.56 24.60 -8.52
CA VAL A 608 -2.66 23.82 -9.10
C VAL A 608 -3.02 24.44 -10.45
N ILE A 609 -3.09 23.61 -11.49
CA ILE A 609 -3.40 24.03 -12.85
C ILE A 609 -4.69 23.33 -13.26
N GLY A 610 -5.64 24.08 -13.81
CA GLY A 610 -6.86 23.50 -14.37
C GLY A 610 -7.86 24.55 -14.83
N ASP A 611 -8.94 24.08 -15.46
CA ASP A 611 -9.99 24.93 -16.01
C ASP A 611 -11.08 25.20 -14.96
N SER A 612 -11.13 26.43 -14.43
CA SER A 612 -12.12 26.87 -13.45
C SER A 612 -13.56 26.79 -13.97
N GLY A 613 -13.78 26.98 -15.29
CA GLY A 613 -15.08 26.90 -15.92
C GLY A 613 -15.65 25.48 -15.90
N THR A 614 -14.77 24.49 -15.98
CA THR A 614 -15.13 23.07 -15.89
C THR A 614 -15.24 22.61 -14.44
N ILE A 615 -14.18 22.80 -13.63
CA ILE A 615 -14.14 22.25 -12.27
C ILE A 615 -15.04 22.99 -11.29
N GLY A 616 -15.25 24.30 -11.50
CA GLY A 616 -16.03 25.17 -10.63
C GLY A 616 -17.51 24.80 -10.53
N GLN A 617 -18.02 23.93 -11.41
CA GLN A 617 -19.38 23.41 -11.32
C GLN A 617 -19.59 22.46 -10.12
N HIS A 618 -18.50 21.92 -9.57
CA HIS A 618 -18.55 21.04 -8.41
C HIS A 618 -18.27 21.83 -7.12
N GLU A 619 -19.15 21.66 -6.11
CA GLU A 619 -19.16 22.46 -4.87
C GLU A 619 -17.78 22.60 -4.20
N PHE A 620 -17.04 21.49 -4.10
CA PHE A 620 -15.71 21.49 -3.50
C PHE A 620 -14.72 22.40 -4.24
N TYR A 621 -14.70 22.35 -5.57
CA TYR A 621 -13.76 23.13 -6.38
C TYR A 621 -14.18 24.59 -6.44
N SER A 622 -15.48 24.89 -6.49
CA SER A 622 -15.97 26.26 -6.31
C SER A 622 -15.47 26.88 -5.01
N LYS A 623 -15.61 26.19 -3.88
CA LYS A 623 -15.08 26.69 -2.59
C LYS A 623 -13.56 26.80 -2.56
N PHE A 624 -12.85 25.90 -3.26
CA PHE A 624 -11.40 26.00 -3.41
C PHE A 624 -10.99 27.24 -4.21
N LEU A 625 -11.68 27.53 -5.31
CA LEU A 625 -11.46 28.72 -6.12
C LEU A 625 -11.76 30.00 -5.32
N ASP A 626 -12.87 30.04 -4.58
CA ASP A 626 -13.21 31.16 -3.68
C ASP A 626 -12.11 31.39 -2.62
N TYR A 627 -11.56 30.30 -2.07
CA TYR A 627 -10.45 30.37 -1.12
C TYR A 627 -9.18 30.94 -1.77
N VAL A 628 -8.82 30.45 -2.94
CA VAL A 628 -7.61 30.88 -3.67
C VAL A 628 -7.71 32.34 -4.11
N ASP A 629 -8.88 32.78 -4.59
CA ASP A 629 -9.15 34.20 -4.88
C ASP A 629 -9.07 35.06 -3.60
N GLY A 630 -9.68 34.59 -2.51
CA GLY A 630 -9.69 35.30 -1.23
C GLY A 630 -8.32 35.54 -0.61
N ILE A 631 -7.30 34.73 -0.95
CA ILE A 631 -5.90 34.93 -0.52
C ILE A 631 -5.02 35.58 -1.60
N GLY A 632 -5.58 35.97 -2.75
CA GLY A 632 -4.87 36.58 -3.87
C GLY A 632 -3.90 35.64 -4.58
N ALA A 633 -4.23 34.34 -4.64
CA ALA A 633 -3.40 33.28 -5.23
C ALA A 633 -3.95 32.76 -6.57
N TYR A 634 -4.99 33.40 -7.12
CA TYR A 634 -5.55 33.05 -8.42
C TYR A 634 -4.80 33.81 -9.54
N ARG A 635 -4.41 33.11 -10.61
CA ARG A 635 -3.80 33.69 -11.82
C ARG A 635 -4.44 33.13 -13.06
N SER A 636 -4.52 33.92 -14.12
CA SER A 636 -4.91 33.43 -15.45
C SER A 636 -3.72 32.87 -16.21
N ALA A 637 -3.90 31.77 -16.94
CA ALA A 637 -2.90 31.25 -17.87
C ALA A 637 -2.47 32.28 -18.94
N PHE A 638 -3.32 33.27 -19.25
CA PHE A 638 -2.98 34.35 -20.17
C PHE A 638 -1.82 35.22 -19.66
N GLU A 639 -1.68 35.37 -18.34
CA GLU A 639 -0.57 36.12 -17.70
C GLU A 639 0.79 35.41 -17.84
N LEU A 640 0.79 34.11 -18.21
CA LEU A 640 1.97 33.28 -18.40
C LEU A 640 2.25 32.97 -19.89
N THR A 641 1.46 33.55 -20.79
CA THR A 641 1.61 33.42 -22.24
C THR A 641 2.04 34.71 -22.93
N GLU A 642 2.07 35.82 -22.19
CA GLU A 642 2.75 37.07 -22.58
C GLU A 642 4.23 37.00 -22.21
#